data_AF-A0A949ZTR7-F1
#
_entry.id   AF-A0A949ZTR7-F1
#
_cell.length_a   1.000
_cell.length_b   1.000
_cell.length_c   1.000
_cell.angle_alpha   90.00
_cell.angle_beta   90.00
_cell.angle_gamma   90.00
#
_symmetry.space_group_name_H-M   'P 1'
#
loop_
_entity.id
_entity.type
_entity.pdbx_description
1 polymer ?
#
loop_
_entity_poly.entity_id
_entity_poly.type
_entity_poly.pdbx_seq_one_letter_code
_entity_poly.pdbx_strand_id
1 'polypeptide(L)'
;MTGTEDQRPDPDALLAAIQADEAGQAAGQARRGRLRVYFGASAGVGKTYAMLSAARRLAEDGVDVVIGLVETHGRTETEALLVGLTILPRRRVQMRSVAVQEFDLDAAIARKPALLLVDELAHTNAPGSRHPKRWQDVEELLDAGIDVFSTLNVQHLESLNDVVTGITGIPVAETIPDRFFDRADEVVLVDLSAEELLARLRAGKVYLPEQAERARKNFFRKGNLIALRELALRRTAERVEEDVQAYREAKAIAPVWKTAASLMVTVGPHEGGDQVVRSGARLAQELNAEWFAVYAETPALQRLPEVQRQRILDRLRLAESLGGRSAVVVCTDAADGLAQFARRNNVSRIVIGRRDFHALPNLAALSIRLARKLPDADIFFVARTDAPPRPQFSSVPDETGARQVDWSSYGWAAALCALLTLVLVPLRTRVDLANVVMLYLLATVTAALRLGRGPALLAAVLGVGLFDFFFVPPYNSFAVTDLKYSVTFGVMLAAGLLVGQLTAGLRYSARVSQHREERARVLFEFARELSSQLELEPIVERAQAAVAATFQSQVAVLLPDEGGRLRAPPQMPEEVDLGAAQWSFDRAAPAGLDTDTLAGSKCLYLPLRAPMRVRGVIVLKPTSRRLLRIPEMRQQLDTFTSLIGISLERVHYVEVARGAATAIETERLRNTVLSSLSHDLRTPVAALIGLADSLLLQTPALTPSQTETARGLAEQARRIGRMLENLLEMARLNAGATRLNLRWNALEETIGTALASLQDALARHSVQVELPEDLPLVEYDALLMERVFANLLENAAKYTPAGSRIRIEADAQPEQLIVRVCDNGPGLPAGREQLVFEPFERGNREDARPGVGLGLALARAIVQAHHGLLVAEPAAGGGACFRITLPRREPPQMPQEASPADVAAAGHAAERQ
;
A
#
# COMPACT_ATOMS: atom_id res chain seq x y z
N MET A 1 -25.72 -50.14 14.21
CA MET A 1 -26.22 -48.78 14.50
C MET A 1 -25.47 -48.24 15.70
N THR A 2 -24.52 -47.34 15.48
CA THR A 2 -23.83 -46.54 16.51
C THR A 2 -23.48 -45.22 15.81
N GLY A 3 -24.23 -44.17 16.12
CA GLY A 3 -24.27 -42.95 15.33
C GLY A 3 -23.12 -41.98 15.59
N THR A 4 -22.86 -41.19 14.57
CA THR A 4 -22.19 -39.89 14.56
C THR A 4 -22.55 -38.97 15.76
N GLU A 5 -21.75 -38.99 16.82
CA GLU A 5 -21.81 -37.99 17.91
C GLU A 5 -20.63 -36.98 17.89
N ASP A 6 -19.57 -37.25 17.12
CA ASP A 6 -18.29 -36.51 17.17
C ASP A 6 -18.21 -35.30 16.20
N GLN A 7 -19.36 -34.74 15.83
CA GLN A 7 -19.48 -33.52 15.01
C GLN A 7 -20.51 -32.53 15.61
N ARG A 8 -20.48 -32.33 16.93
CA ARG A 8 -21.15 -31.17 17.53
C ARG A 8 -20.27 -29.93 17.29
N PRO A 9 -20.75 -28.90 16.57
CA PRO A 9 -20.08 -27.60 16.55
C PRO A 9 -19.99 -27.04 17.97
N ASP A 10 -18.99 -26.21 18.22
CA ASP A 10 -18.74 -25.59 19.52
C ASP A 10 -19.97 -24.80 19.98
N PRO A 11 -20.61 -25.18 21.11
CA PRO A 11 -21.79 -24.47 21.62
C PRO A 11 -21.53 -23.00 21.88
N ASP A 12 -20.31 -22.64 22.33
CA ASP A 12 -19.98 -21.26 22.66
C ASP A 12 -19.77 -20.41 21.40
N ALA A 13 -19.27 -21.00 20.31
CA ALA A 13 -19.18 -20.34 19.01
C ALA A 13 -20.57 -20.13 18.37
N LEU A 14 -21.46 -21.12 18.48
CA LEU A 14 -22.86 -21.00 18.07
C LEU A 14 -23.61 -19.96 18.91
N LEU A 15 -23.41 -19.98 20.23
CA LEU A 15 -24.01 -19.01 21.13
C LEU A 15 -23.48 -17.59 20.86
N ALA A 16 -22.19 -17.42 20.57
CA ALA A 16 -21.61 -16.13 20.19
C ALA A 16 -22.13 -15.62 18.84
N ALA A 17 -22.32 -16.51 17.85
CA ALA A 17 -22.91 -16.15 16.56
C ALA A 17 -24.39 -15.74 16.70
N ILE A 18 -25.17 -16.52 17.47
CA ILE A 18 -26.57 -16.21 17.77
C ILE A 18 -26.67 -14.93 18.60
N GLN A 19 -25.79 -14.72 19.59
CA GLN A 19 -25.74 -13.48 20.38
C GLN A 19 -25.28 -12.27 19.57
N ALA A 20 -24.50 -12.44 18.50
CA ALA A 20 -24.16 -11.35 17.58
C ALA A 20 -25.38 -10.97 16.71
N ASP A 21 -26.10 -11.95 16.17
CA ASP A 21 -27.36 -11.74 15.44
C ASP A 21 -28.46 -11.15 16.35
N GLU A 22 -28.61 -11.69 17.57
CA GLU A 22 -29.57 -11.22 18.58
C GLU A 22 -29.18 -9.84 19.14
N ALA A 23 -27.89 -9.53 19.32
CA ALA A 23 -27.46 -8.18 19.68
C ALA A 23 -27.73 -7.17 18.55
N GLY A 24 -27.57 -7.58 17.29
CA GLY A 24 -27.96 -6.80 16.11
C GLY A 24 -29.48 -6.62 15.96
N GLN A 25 -30.29 -7.49 16.55
CA GLN A 25 -31.77 -7.38 16.57
C GLN A 25 -32.31 -6.68 17.83
N ALA A 26 -31.62 -6.79 18.97
CA ALA A 26 -32.02 -6.23 20.26
C ALA A 26 -31.54 -4.78 20.44
N ALA A 27 -30.40 -4.41 19.84
CA ALA A 27 -30.14 -3.00 19.54
C ALA A 27 -31.08 -2.59 18.40
N GLY A 28 -31.97 -1.63 18.65
CA GLY A 28 -32.97 -1.15 17.67
C GLY A 28 -32.40 -0.36 16.49
N GLN A 29 -31.22 -0.75 15.98
CA GLN A 29 -30.70 -0.30 14.70
C GLN A 29 -31.60 -0.88 13.61
N ALA A 30 -32.18 0.01 12.79
CA ALA A 30 -32.92 -0.44 11.62
C ALA A 30 -31.99 -1.31 10.75
N ARG A 31 -32.51 -2.45 10.28
CA ARG A 31 -31.77 -3.35 9.39
C ARG A 31 -31.13 -2.55 8.27
N ARG A 32 -29.79 -2.56 8.19
CA ARG A 32 -29.03 -1.96 7.09
C ARG A 32 -29.53 -2.52 5.77
N GLY A 33 -29.74 -1.63 4.80
CA GLY A 33 -30.12 -1.99 3.43
C GLY A 33 -29.02 -2.82 2.76
N ARG A 34 -29.42 -3.58 1.74
CA ARG A 34 -28.54 -4.48 0.98
C ARG A 34 -28.06 -3.83 -0.31
N LEU A 35 -26.80 -4.06 -0.65
CA LEU A 35 -26.17 -3.55 -1.87
C LEU A 35 -25.98 -4.68 -2.89
N ARG A 36 -26.61 -4.54 -4.06
CA ARG A 36 -26.33 -5.38 -5.23
C ARG A 36 -25.61 -4.58 -6.32
N VAL A 37 -24.39 -5.01 -6.68
CA VAL A 37 -23.57 -4.35 -7.70
C VAL A 37 -23.57 -5.15 -9.00
N TYR A 38 -24.05 -4.55 -10.08
CA TYR A 38 -23.88 -5.06 -11.43
C TYR A 38 -22.50 -4.67 -11.94
N PHE A 39 -21.57 -5.62 -11.90
CA PHE A 39 -20.15 -5.43 -12.20
C PHE A 39 -19.82 -5.86 -13.64
N GLY A 40 -18.81 -5.26 -14.27
CA GLY A 40 -18.41 -5.67 -15.62
C GLY A 40 -17.10 -5.07 -16.11
N ALA A 41 -16.62 -5.61 -17.22
CA ALA A 41 -15.31 -5.27 -17.78
C ALA A 41 -15.18 -3.83 -18.30
N SER A 42 -16.27 -3.22 -18.77
CA SER A 42 -16.25 -1.87 -19.36
C SER A 42 -17.66 -1.29 -19.56
N ALA A 43 -17.74 -0.03 -20.00
CA ALA A 43 -18.96 0.57 -20.50
C ALA A 43 -19.48 -0.18 -21.75
N GLY A 44 -20.81 -0.33 -21.86
CA GLY A 44 -21.45 -0.99 -23.01
C GLY A 44 -21.74 -2.50 -22.87
N VAL A 45 -21.18 -3.19 -21.87
CA VAL A 45 -21.46 -4.64 -21.65
C VAL A 45 -22.89 -4.95 -21.21
N GLY A 46 -23.67 -3.93 -20.81
CA GLY A 46 -25.10 -4.07 -20.48
C GLY A 46 -25.48 -3.94 -19.01
N LYS A 47 -24.57 -3.52 -18.12
CA LYS A 47 -24.82 -3.44 -16.65
C LYS A 47 -26.13 -2.71 -16.28
N THR A 48 -26.33 -1.49 -16.77
CA THR A 48 -27.57 -0.71 -16.55
C THR A 48 -28.82 -1.44 -17.05
N TYR A 49 -28.74 -2.11 -18.20
CA TYR A 49 -29.84 -2.88 -18.76
C TYR A 49 -30.17 -4.11 -17.89
N ALA A 50 -29.16 -4.82 -17.38
CA ALA A 50 -29.32 -5.95 -16.46
C ALA A 50 -29.92 -5.49 -15.11
N MET A 51 -29.44 -4.37 -14.57
CA MET A 51 -29.95 -3.73 -13.36
C MET A 51 -31.44 -3.37 -13.50
N LEU A 52 -31.81 -2.64 -14.55
CA LEU A 52 -33.20 -2.27 -14.84
C LEU A 52 -34.08 -3.50 -15.09
N SER A 53 -33.59 -4.51 -15.82
CA SER A 53 -34.33 -5.75 -16.08
C SER A 53 -34.65 -6.53 -14.81
N ALA A 54 -33.72 -6.55 -13.84
CA ALA A 54 -33.94 -7.17 -12.54
C ALA A 54 -34.87 -6.34 -11.65
N ALA A 55 -34.67 -5.01 -11.62
CA ALA A 55 -35.52 -4.09 -10.87
C ALA A 55 -36.98 -4.11 -11.34
N ARG A 56 -37.21 -4.20 -12.66
CA ARG A 56 -38.55 -4.32 -13.25
C ARG A 56 -39.26 -5.60 -12.81
N ARG A 57 -38.57 -6.75 -12.75
CA ARG A 57 -39.16 -8.00 -12.23
C ARG A 57 -39.60 -7.84 -10.78
N LEU A 58 -38.77 -7.21 -9.94
CA LEU A 58 -39.13 -6.93 -8.55
C LEU A 58 -40.33 -5.97 -8.42
N ALA A 59 -40.46 -4.98 -9.32
CA ALA A 59 -41.64 -4.12 -9.38
C ALA A 59 -42.90 -4.87 -9.85
N GLU A 60 -42.76 -5.80 -10.81
CA GLU A 60 -43.82 -6.72 -11.24
C GLU A 60 -44.24 -7.69 -10.11
N ASP A 61 -43.29 -8.09 -9.25
CA ASP A 61 -43.51 -8.86 -8.01
C ASP A 61 -44.06 -7.99 -6.83
N GLY A 62 -44.26 -6.69 -7.03
CA GLY A 62 -44.89 -5.77 -6.06
C GLY A 62 -43.97 -5.05 -5.08
N VAL A 63 -42.65 -5.04 -5.31
CA VAL A 63 -41.68 -4.26 -4.50
C VAL A 63 -41.74 -2.77 -4.84
N ASP A 64 -41.63 -1.88 -3.85
CA ASP A 64 -41.54 -0.42 -4.05
C ASP A 64 -40.16 -0.03 -4.61
N VAL A 65 -40.05 -0.08 -5.95
CA VAL A 65 -38.83 0.24 -6.71
C VAL A 65 -38.87 1.68 -7.21
N VAL A 66 -37.86 2.47 -6.84
CA VAL A 66 -37.68 3.85 -7.29
C VAL A 66 -36.34 4.01 -8.01
N ILE A 67 -36.34 4.71 -9.15
CA ILE A 67 -35.14 5.15 -9.85
C ILE A 67 -34.66 6.44 -9.18
N GLY A 68 -33.50 6.38 -8.50
CA GLY A 68 -32.82 7.56 -7.97
C GLY A 68 -32.00 8.26 -9.06
N LEU A 69 -31.11 7.51 -9.70
CA LEU A 69 -30.33 7.97 -10.85
C LEU A 69 -30.06 6.80 -11.81
N VAL A 70 -30.39 7.00 -13.08
CA VAL A 70 -30.02 6.11 -14.19
C VAL A 70 -29.66 6.95 -15.40
N GLU A 71 -28.56 6.59 -16.06
CA GLU A 71 -28.09 7.23 -17.30
C GLU A 71 -28.32 6.29 -18.50
N THR A 72 -29.27 6.65 -19.35
CA THR A 72 -29.58 5.84 -20.56
C THR A 72 -28.63 6.15 -21.71
N HIS A 73 -28.07 7.36 -21.74
CA HIS A 73 -27.32 7.95 -22.85
C HIS A 73 -28.03 7.82 -24.23
N GLY A 74 -29.36 8.00 -24.26
CA GLY A 74 -30.16 7.97 -25.51
C GLY A 74 -30.43 6.57 -26.06
N ARG A 75 -30.27 5.50 -25.24
CA ARG A 75 -30.48 4.11 -25.67
C ARG A 75 -31.95 3.71 -25.52
N THR A 76 -32.67 3.67 -26.63
CA THR A 76 -34.10 3.31 -26.71
C THR A 76 -34.46 1.99 -26.02
N GLU A 77 -33.63 0.94 -26.18
CA GLU A 77 -33.81 -0.37 -25.49
C GLU A 77 -33.75 -0.25 -23.96
N THR A 78 -32.94 0.67 -23.43
CA THR A 78 -32.79 0.93 -21.99
C THR A 78 -33.89 1.86 -21.48
N GLU A 79 -34.28 2.86 -22.27
CA GLU A 79 -35.35 3.81 -21.95
C GLU A 79 -36.71 3.13 -21.84
N ALA A 80 -36.98 2.13 -22.68
CA ALA A 80 -38.16 1.28 -22.59
C ALA A 80 -38.29 0.52 -21.24
N LEU A 81 -37.19 0.32 -20.51
CA LEU A 81 -37.21 -0.30 -19.18
C LEU A 81 -37.50 0.69 -18.04
N LEU A 82 -37.41 2.01 -18.28
CA LEU A 82 -37.80 3.03 -17.30
C LEU A 82 -39.33 3.21 -17.25
N VAL A 83 -40.03 2.88 -18.33
CA VAL A 83 -41.48 3.05 -18.46
C VAL A 83 -42.21 2.18 -17.44
N GLY A 84 -42.93 2.83 -16.51
CA GLY A 84 -43.69 2.17 -15.44
C GLY A 84 -43.00 2.15 -14.07
N LEU A 85 -41.73 2.57 -13.99
CA LEU A 85 -41.01 2.73 -12.71
C LEU A 85 -41.11 4.18 -12.22
N THR A 86 -41.16 4.38 -10.91
CA THR A 86 -41.19 5.73 -10.30
C THR A 86 -39.80 6.36 -10.37
N ILE A 87 -39.69 7.58 -10.91
CA ILE A 87 -38.41 8.30 -11.04
C ILE A 87 -38.37 9.46 -10.04
N LEU A 88 -37.30 9.53 -9.24
CA LEU A 88 -37.05 10.63 -8.31
C LEU A 88 -36.63 11.89 -9.09
N PRO A 89 -37.16 13.09 -8.77
CA PRO A 89 -36.72 14.33 -9.40
C PRO A 89 -35.23 14.61 -9.13
N ARG A 90 -34.46 14.93 -10.18
CA ARG A 90 -33.04 15.31 -10.04
C ARG A 90 -32.89 16.72 -9.46
N ARG A 91 -31.93 16.91 -8.56
CA ARG A 91 -31.59 18.20 -7.96
C ARG A 91 -30.80 19.05 -8.94
N ARG A 92 -31.19 20.32 -9.12
CA ARG A 92 -30.43 21.27 -9.95
C ARG A 92 -29.34 21.94 -9.14
N VAL A 93 -28.08 21.72 -9.50
CA VAL A 93 -26.90 22.33 -8.87
C VAL A 93 -26.27 23.29 -9.88
N GLN A 94 -26.00 24.53 -9.47
CA GLN A 94 -25.48 25.57 -10.37
C GLN A 94 -23.96 25.57 -10.35
N MET A 95 -23.33 25.01 -11.39
CA MET A 95 -21.88 24.86 -11.49
C MET A 95 -21.30 25.93 -12.44
N ARG A 96 -20.68 26.96 -11.85
CA ARG A 96 -20.11 28.14 -12.54
C ARG A 96 -21.13 28.95 -13.35
N SER A 97 -21.56 28.43 -14.50
CA SER A 97 -22.51 29.03 -15.43
C SER A 97 -23.49 28.02 -16.06
N VAL A 98 -23.39 26.73 -15.73
CA VAL A 98 -24.26 25.67 -16.25
C VAL A 98 -25.04 25.02 -15.09
N ALA A 99 -26.35 24.81 -15.28
CA ALA A 99 -27.17 24.06 -14.34
C ALA A 99 -27.00 22.55 -14.61
N VAL A 100 -26.36 21.84 -13.69
CA VAL A 100 -26.17 20.38 -13.75
C VAL A 100 -27.32 19.72 -12.98
N GLN A 101 -27.80 18.57 -13.46
CA GLN A 101 -28.80 17.76 -12.75
C GLN A 101 -28.11 16.60 -12.05
N GLU A 102 -28.16 16.59 -10.71
CA GLU A 102 -27.49 15.64 -9.83
C GLU A 102 -28.53 14.79 -9.07
N PHE A 103 -28.10 13.65 -8.53
CA PHE A 103 -28.93 12.81 -7.66
C PHE A 103 -29.34 13.54 -6.36
N ASP A 104 -30.61 13.41 -5.97
CA ASP A 104 -31.13 14.01 -4.73
C ASP A 104 -31.19 12.97 -3.59
N LEU A 105 -30.08 12.84 -2.87
CA LEU A 105 -29.96 11.95 -1.71
C LEU A 105 -30.99 12.28 -0.62
N ASP A 106 -31.20 13.56 -0.32
CA ASP A 106 -32.10 14.00 0.76
C ASP A 106 -33.55 13.59 0.44
N ALA A 107 -33.97 13.76 -0.82
CA ALA A 107 -35.28 13.31 -1.30
C ALA A 107 -35.42 11.77 -1.31
N ALA A 108 -34.35 11.03 -1.63
CA ALA A 108 -34.36 9.57 -1.58
C ALA A 108 -34.52 9.03 -0.15
N ILE A 109 -33.77 9.58 0.81
CA ILE A 109 -33.88 9.25 2.24
C ILE A 109 -35.26 9.63 2.80
N ALA A 110 -35.85 10.74 2.35
CA ALA A 110 -37.20 11.14 2.74
C ALA A 110 -38.29 10.21 2.18
N ARG A 111 -38.12 9.70 0.96
CA ARG A 111 -39.10 8.80 0.29
C ARG A 111 -39.08 7.35 0.83
N LYS A 112 -37.93 6.89 1.36
CA LYS A 112 -37.71 5.52 1.87
C LYS A 112 -38.35 4.41 1.01
N PRO A 113 -37.96 4.28 -0.26
CA PRO A 113 -38.39 3.13 -1.08
C PRO A 113 -37.81 1.83 -0.53
N ALA A 114 -38.41 0.69 -0.91
CA ALA A 114 -37.85 -0.62 -0.57
C ALA A 114 -36.57 -0.89 -1.36
N LEU A 115 -36.52 -0.49 -2.63
CA LEU A 115 -35.35 -0.59 -3.51
C LEU A 115 -35.12 0.74 -4.25
N LEU A 116 -33.90 1.26 -4.20
CA LEU A 116 -33.45 2.41 -5.00
C LEU A 116 -32.43 1.99 -6.08
N LEU A 117 -32.60 2.49 -7.30
CA LEU A 117 -31.62 2.29 -8.38
C LEU A 117 -30.72 3.52 -8.51
N VAL A 118 -29.40 3.33 -8.39
CA VAL A 118 -28.37 4.38 -8.45
C VAL A 118 -27.23 3.94 -9.36
N ASP A 119 -27.23 4.38 -10.63
CA ASP A 119 -26.18 4.07 -11.59
C ASP A 119 -24.89 4.90 -11.37
N GLU A 120 -23.80 4.47 -11.99
CA GLU A 120 -22.46 5.07 -11.90
C GLU A 120 -21.91 5.19 -10.47
N LEU A 121 -21.68 4.06 -9.78
CA LEU A 121 -21.27 4.03 -8.38
C LEU A 121 -19.97 4.81 -8.05
N ALA A 122 -19.03 4.88 -9.01
CA ALA A 122 -17.72 5.51 -8.85
C ALA A 122 -17.70 7.03 -9.11
N HIS A 123 -18.83 7.60 -9.54
CA HIS A 123 -18.96 8.98 -10.00
C HIS A 123 -18.59 10.01 -8.92
N THR A 124 -18.06 11.14 -9.37
CA THR A 124 -17.68 12.29 -8.55
C THR A 124 -18.79 13.33 -8.56
N ASN A 125 -19.52 13.45 -7.45
CA ASN A 125 -20.70 14.31 -7.37
C ASN A 125 -20.36 15.79 -7.59
N ALA A 126 -21.34 16.55 -8.08
CA ALA A 126 -21.19 17.99 -8.32
C ALA A 126 -20.74 18.75 -7.04
N PRO A 127 -19.81 19.74 -7.14
CA PRO A 127 -19.39 20.53 -5.99
C PRO A 127 -20.57 21.24 -5.31
N GLY A 128 -20.70 21.06 -3.99
CA GLY A 128 -21.85 21.51 -3.20
C GLY A 128 -22.87 20.40 -2.88
N SER A 129 -22.68 19.19 -3.42
CA SER A 129 -23.36 17.98 -2.96
C SER A 129 -22.89 17.57 -1.55
N ARG A 130 -23.71 16.78 -0.85
CA ARG A 130 -23.46 16.38 0.54
C ARG A 130 -22.19 15.54 0.71
N HIS A 131 -21.92 14.64 -0.23
CA HIS A 131 -20.67 13.87 -0.31
C HIS A 131 -19.96 14.10 -1.66
N PRO A 132 -18.61 14.03 -1.70
CA PRO A 132 -17.85 14.17 -2.94
C PRO A 132 -17.93 12.94 -3.88
N LYS A 133 -18.33 11.76 -3.40
CA LYS A 133 -18.41 10.53 -4.21
C LYS A 133 -19.74 9.80 -4.05
N ARG A 134 -20.30 9.29 -5.14
CA ARG A 134 -21.64 8.66 -5.15
C ARG A 134 -21.74 7.39 -4.30
N TRP A 135 -20.65 6.63 -4.15
CA TRP A 135 -20.62 5.48 -3.24
C TRP A 135 -20.84 5.87 -1.77
N GLN A 136 -20.54 7.10 -1.37
CA GLN A 136 -20.81 7.61 -0.01
C GLN A 136 -22.29 7.94 0.18
N ASP A 137 -22.97 8.44 -0.86
CA ASP A 137 -24.44 8.58 -0.86
C ASP A 137 -25.11 7.21 -0.74
N VAL A 138 -24.58 6.21 -1.46
CA VAL A 138 -25.04 4.81 -1.35
C VAL A 138 -24.75 4.24 0.05
N GLU A 139 -23.63 4.57 0.70
CA GLU A 139 -23.39 4.17 2.09
C GLU A 139 -24.47 4.72 3.03
N GLU A 140 -24.81 6.01 2.93
CA GLU A 140 -25.88 6.60 3.74
C GLU A 140 -27.27 6.00 3.44
N LEU A 141 -27.57 5.68 2.18
CA LEU A 141 -28.83 5.01 1.81
C LEU A 141 -28.95 3.61 2.46
N LEU A 142 -27.87 2.84 2.45
CA LEU A 142 -27.83 1.52 3.10
C LEU A 142 -27.97 1.68 4.63
N ASP A 143 -27.30 2.65 5.24
CA ASP A 143 -27.45 2.94 6.69
C ASP A 143 -28.85 3.50 7.05
N ALA A 144 -29.56 4.11 6.10
CA ALA A 144 -30.96 4.49 6.24
C ALA A 144 -31.96 3.32 6.10
N GLY A 145 -31.47 2.11 5.77
CA GLY A 145 -32.26 0.88 5.62
C GLY A 145 -32.88 0.67 4.24
N ILE A 146 -32.36 1.34 3.19
CA ILE A 146 -32.86 1.25 1.81
C ILE A 146 -31.97 0.27 1.03
N ASP A 147 -32.54 -0.76 0.39
CA ASP A 147 -31.77 -1.63 -0.50
C ASP A 147 -31.39 -0.84 -1.78
N VAL A 148 -30.16 -1.02 -2.27
CA VAL A 148 -29.64 -0.28 -3.43
C VAL A 148 -29.11 -1.23 -4.49
N PHE A 149 -29.57 -1.05 -5.74
CA PHE A 149 -28.94 -1.62 -6.92
C PHE A 149 -28.09 -0.56 -7.63
N SER A 150 -26.86 -0.92 -7.98
CA SER A 150 -25.91 0.00 -8.62
C SER A 150 -25.05 -0.69 -9.69
N THR A 151 -24.33 0.06 -10.51
CA THR A 151 -23.41 -0.50 -11.52
C THR A 151 -21.98 0.03 -11.39
N LEU A 152 -21.01 -0.83 -11.69
CA LEU A 152 -19.58 -0.56 -11.56
C LEU A 152 -18.79 -1.22 -12.70
N ASN A 153 -17.74 -0.55 -13.20
CA ASN A 153 -16.76 -1.17 -14.09
C ASN A 153 -15.49 -1.52 -13.33
N VAL A 154 -14.80 -2.59 -13.74
CA VAL A 154 -13.47 -2.99 -13.20
C VAL A 154 -12.45 -1.84 -13.18
N GLN A 155 -12.51 -0.95 -14.17
CA GLN A 155 -11.62 0.21 -14.32
C GLN A 155 -11.72 1.24 -13.17
N HIS A 156 -12.78 1.18 -12.36
CA HIS A 156 -13.01 2.13 -11.27
C HIS A 156 -12.60 1.58 -9.90
N LEU A 157 -12.17 0.31 -9.79
CA LEU A 157 -11.61 -0.21 -8.55
C LEU A 157 -10.24 0.41 -8.31
N GLU A 158 -10.04 0.98 -7.12
CA GLU A 158 -8.83 1.73 -6.77
C GLU A 158 -7.56 0.88 -6.89
N SER A 159 -7.58 -0.37 -6.40
CA SER A 159 -6.45 -1.31 -6.50
C SER A 159 -6.01 -1.66 -7.93
N LEU A 160 -6.91 -1.52 -8.91
CA LEU A 160 -6.67 -1.90 -10.30
C LEU A 160 -6.33 -0.72 -11.21
N ASN A 161 -6.35 0.52 -10.71
CA ASN A 161 -6.21 1.74 -11.53
C ASN A 161 -4.89 1.77 -12.32
N ASP A 162 -3.75 1.46 -11.68
CA ASP A 162 -2.44 1.44 -12.33
C ASP A 162 -2.36 0.37 -13.44
N VAL A 163 -2.91 -0.82 -13.18
CA VAL A 163 -2.95 -1.93 -14.14
C VAL A 163 -3.82 -1.58 -15.35
N VAL A 164 -4.99 -1.01 -15.09
CA VAL A 164 -5.94 -0.55 -16.11
C VAL A 164 -5.38 0.61 -16.93
N THR A 165 -4.67 1.55 -16.29
CA THR A 165 -3.98 2.65 -16.96
C THR A 165 -2.86 2.11 -17.86
N GLY A 166 -2.10 1.11 -17.41
CA GLY A 166 -1.09 0.43 -18.22
C GLY A 166 -1.65 -0.32 -19.44
N ILE A 167 -2.86 -0.89 -19.32
CA ILE A 167 -3.56 -1.58 -20.43
C ILE A 167 -4.17 -0.59 -21.43
N THR A 168 -4.82 0.48 -20.92
CA THR A 168 -5.69 1.35 -21.73
C THR A 168 -4.99 2.64 -22.21
N GLY A 169 -3.90 3.04 -21.56
CA GLY A 169 -3.19 4.30 -21.80
C GLY A 169 -3.93 5.55 -21.31
N ILE A 170 -5.00 5.39 -20.52
CA ILE A 170 -5.86 6.49 -20.05
C ILE A 170 -6.01 6.38 -18.52
N PRO A 171 -5.62 7.40 -17.74
CA PRO A 171 -5.77 7.37 -16.29
C PRO A 171 -7.25 7.52 -15.89
N VAL A 172 -7.69 6.73 -14.91
CA VAL A 172 -9.08 6.78 -14.41
C VAL A 172 -9.13 7.64 -13.14
N ALA A 173 -9.76 8.82 -13.25
CA ALA A 173 -9.91 9.76 -12.13
C ALA A 173 -11.09 9.41 -11.18
N GLU A 174 -12.02 8.58 -11.66
CA GLU A 174 -13.21 8.18 -10.90
C GLU A 174 -13.04 6.78 -10.35
N THR A 175 -12.73 6.68 -9.05
CA THR A 175 -12.48 5.41 -8.37
C THR A 175 -13.36 5.20 -7.14
N ILE A 176 -13.46 3.94 -6.74
CA ILE A 176 -14.09 3.46 -5.51
C ILE A 176 -13.09 2.58 -4.73
N PRO A 177 -13.02 2.71 -3.39
CA PRO A 177 -12.19 1.82 -2.57
C PRO A 177 -12.69 0.38 -2.64
N ASP A 178 -11.79 -0.58 -2.85
CA ASP A 178 -12.11 -2.01 -2.96
C ASP A 178 -12.95 -2.53 -1.79
N ARG A 179 -12.65 -2.07 -0.56
CA ARG A 179 -13.42 -2.42 0.66
C ARG A 179 -14.91 -2.11 0.58
N PHE A 180 -15.33 -1.14 -0.24
CA PHE A 180 -16.76 -0.87 -0.43
C PHE A 180 -17.41 -1.89 -1.37
N PHE A 181 -16.70 -2.27 -2.44
CA PHE A 181 -17.13 -3.32 -3.37
C PHE A 181 -17.18 -4.69 -2.69
N ASP A 182 -16.19 -5.01 -1.86
CA ASP A 182 -16.10 -6.28 -1.13
C ASP A 182 -17.19 -6.42 -0.05
N ARG A 183 -17.73 -5.30 0.44
CA ARG A 183 -18.86 -5.25 1.38
C ARG A 183 -20.24 -5.37 0.71
N ALA A 184 -20.34 -5.43 -0.61
CA ALA A 184 -21.62 -5.60 -1.30
C ALA A 184 -22.20 -7.01 -1.03
N ASP A 185 -23.47 -7.08 -0.61
CA ASP A 185 -24.19 -8.32 -0.36
C ASP A 185 -24.24 -9.26 -1.57
N GLU A 186 -24.25 -8.69 -2.78
CA GLU A 186 -24.26 -9.47 -4.02
C GLU A 186 -23.57 -8.72 -5.17
N VAL A 187 -22.69 -9.43 -5.89
CA VAL A 187 -22.03 -8.92 -7.10
C VAL A 187 -22.47 -9.75 -8.30
N VAL A 188 -23.20 -9.12 -9.23
CA VAL A 188 -23.67 -9.76 -10.46
C VAL A 188 -22.71 -9.38 -11.59
N LEU A 189 -21.88 -10.34 -12.03
CA LEU A 189 -21.00 -10.14 -13.19
C LEU A 189 -21.82 -10.13 -14.49
N VAL A 190 -21.81 -8.98 -15.17
CA VAL A 190 -22.37 -8.78 -16.51
C VAL A 190 -21.22 -8.86 -17.52
N ASP A 191 -20.98 -10.06 -18.01
CA ASP A 191 -19.93 -10.37 -18.97
C ASP A 191 -20.43 -10.33 -20.43
N LEU A 192 -19.57 -9.92 -21.35
CA LEU A 192 -19.80 -9.89 -22.79
C LEU A 192 -18.46 -10.07 -23.50
N SER A 193 -18.40 -10.84 -24.58
CA SER A 193 -17.13 -11.02 -25.29
C SER A 193 -16.65 -9.70 -25.93
N ALA A 194 -15.33 -9.57 -26.10
CA ALA A 194 -14.74 -8.40 -26.75
C ALA A 194 -15.27 -8.20 -28.19
N GLU A 195 -15.63 -9.29 -28.89
CA GLU A 195 -16.16 -9.21 -30.25
C GLU A 195 -17.62 -8.74 -30.28
N GLU A 196 -18.46 -9.25 -29.37
CA GLU A 196 -19.84 -8.77 -29.22
C GLU A 196 -19.90 -7.32 -28.75
N LEU A 197 -19.04 -6.90 -27.83
CA LEU A 197 -18.96 -5.50 -27.39
C LEU A 197 -18.53 -4.57 -28.54
N LEU A 198 -17.55 -4.99 -29.36
CA LEU A 198 -17.16 -4.26 -30.56
C LEU A 198 -18.27 -4.25 -31.62
N ALA A 199 -19.06 -5.33 -31.74
CA ALA A 199 -20.23 -5.37 -32.62
C ALA A 199 -21.34 -4.42 -32.13
N ARG A 200 -21.63 -4.38 -30.82
CA ARG A 200 -22.58 -3.42 -30.22
C ARG A 200 -22.11 -1.97 -30.42
N LEU A 201 -20.82 -1.70 -30.31
CA LEU A 201 -20.24 -0.38 -30.58
C LEU A 201 -20.40 0.02 -32.06
N ARG A 202 -20.11 -0.89 -33.01
CA ARG A 202 -20.34 -0.67 -34.45
C ARG A 202 -21.80 -0.45 -34.80
N ALA A 203 -22.73 -1.11 -34.09
CA ALA A 203 -24.16 -0.94 -34.25
C ALA A 203 -24.74 0.30 -33.53
N GLY A 204 -23.89 1.22 -33.02
CA GLY A 204 -24.33 2.44 -32.34
C GLY A 204 -24.96 2.21 -30.95
N LYS A 205 -24.95 0.99 -30.42
CA LYS A 205 -25.64 0.64 -29.15
C LYS A 205 -24.87 1.03 -27.88
N VAL A 206 -23.69 1.65 -28.01
CA VAL A 206 -22.81 2.01 -26.88
C VAL A 206 -22.55 3.51 -26.79
N TYR A 207 -22.26 4.17 -27.92
CA TYR A 207 -22.04 5.62 -28.06
C TYR A 207 -22.74 6.16 -29.30
N LEU A 208 -23.02 7.47 -29.30
CA LEU A 208 -23.41 8.23 -30.50
C LEU A 208 -22.30 8.15 -31.59
N PRO A 209 -22.64 8.19 -32.90
CA PRO A 209 -21.73 7.80 -33.98
C PRO A 209 -20.36 8.52 -33.99
N GLU A 210 -20.36 9.83 -33.73
CA GLU A 210 -19.14 10.66 -33.75
C GLU A 210 -18.17 10.34 -32.60
N GLN A 211 -18.70 9.97 -31.43
CA GLN A 211 -17.88 9.60 -30.27
C GLN A 211 -17.33 8.18 -30.39
N ALA A 212 -18.05 7.28 -31.07
CA ALA A 212 -17.67 5.88 -31.24
C ALA A 212 -16.32 5.71 -31.96
N GLU A 213 -16.05 6.47 -33.03
CA GLU A 213 -14.78 6.38 -33.79
C GLU A 213 -13.56 6.86 -33.00
N ARG A 214 -13.70 7.92 -32.18
CA ARG A 214 -12.62 8.37 -31.28
C ARG A 214 -12.38 7.35 -30.16
N ALA A 215 -13.43 6.83 -29.54
CA ALA A 215 -13.33 5.83 -28.47
C ALA A 215 -12.72 4.49 -28.95
N ARG A 216 -13.00 4.09 -30.20
CA ARG A 216 -12.48 2.86 -30.83
C ARG A 216 -10.96 2.89 -31.05
N LYS A 217 -10.36 4.06 -31.26
CA LYS A 217 -8.91 4.17 -31.51
C LYS A 217 -8.05 3.94 -30.26
N ASN A 218 -8.57 4.16 -29.06
CA ASN A 218 -7.81 4.05 -27.81
C ASN A 218 -8.37 2.98 -26.86
N PHE A 219 -9.49 3.25 -26.18
CA PHE A 219 -10.00 2.40 -25.09
C PHE A 219 -10.60 1.07 -25.62
N PHE A 220 -11.45 1.13 -26.65
CA PHE A 220 -12.16 -0.04 -27.19
C PHE A 220 -11.33 -0.79 -28.26
N ARG A 221 -10.11 -1.20 -27.90
CA ARG A 221 -9.28 -2.14 -28.69
C ARG A 221 -9.52 -3.57 -28.23
N LYS A 222 -9.50 -4.55 -29.16
CA LYS A 222 -9.75 -5.98 -28.84
C LYS A 222 -8.85 -6.50 -27.71
N GLY A 223 -7.55 -6.16 -27.72
CA GLY A 223 -6.60 -6.54 -26.65
C GLY A 223 -6.99 -5.97 -25.29
N ASN A 224 -7.23 -4.66 -25.23
CA ASN A 224 -7.63 -3.96 -23.99
C ASN A 224 -8.91 -4.57 -23.40
N LEU A 225 -9.91 -4.84 -24.25
CA LEU A 225 -11.18 -5.43 -23.81
C LEU A 225 -11.03 -6.88 -23.30
N ILE A 226 -10.10 -7.67 -23.86
CA ILE A 226 -9.77 -9.00 -23.34
C ILE A 226 -9.13 -8.89 -21.95
N ALA A 227 -8.15 -8.00 -21.77
CA ALA A 227 -7.47 -7.82 -20.49
C ALA A 227 -8.40 -7.25 -19.39
N LEU A 228 -9.27 -6.28 -19.72
CA LEU A 228 -10.28 -5.79 -18.78
C LEU A 228 -11.31 -6.87 -18.41
N ARG A 229 -11.65 -7.77 -19.35
CA ARG A 229 -12.54 -8.91 -19.08
C ARG A 229 -11.87 -9.94 -18.17
N GLU A 230 -10.58 -10.23 -18.38
CA GLU A 230 -9.79 -11.07 -17.49
C GLU A 230 -9.75 -10.51 -16.05
N LEU A 231 -9.46 -9.21 -15.89
CA LEU A 231 -9.46 -8.55 -14.59
C LEU A 231 -10.84 -8.61 -13.91
N ALA A 232 -11.94 -8.39 -14.65
CA ALA A 232 -13.29 -8.45 -14.10
C ALA A 232 -13.67 -9.88 -13.66
N LEU A 233 -13.34 -10.89 -14.48
CA LEU A 233 -13.55 -12.30 -14.15
C LEU A 233 -12.74 -12.72 -12.92
N ARG A 234 -11.46 -12.35 -12.88
CA ARG A 234 -10.56 -12.63 -11.76
C ARG A 234 -11.05 -12.00 -10.46
N ARG A 235 -11.40 -10.71 -10.47
CA ARG A 235 -11.89 -10.03 -9.26
C ARG A 235 -13.21 -10.62 -8.75
N THR A 236 -14.08 -11.06 -9.66
CA THR A 236 -15.30 -11.79 -9.29
C THR A 236 -14.98 -13.15 -8.67
N ALA A 237 -13.98 -13.88 -9.20
CA ALA A 237 -13.55 -15.17 -8.65
C ALA A 237 -12.92 -15.03 -7.26
N GLU A 238 -12.09 -14.00 -7.03
CA GLU A 238 -11.52 -13.67 -5.71
C GLU A 238 -12.64 -13.43 -4.67
N ARG A 239 -13.64 -12.60 -5.01
CA ARG A 239 -14.83 -12.34 -4.16
C ARG A 239 -15.61 -13.63 -3.84
N VAL A 240 -15.81 -14.51 -4.84
CA VAL A 240 -16.51 -15.80 -4.65
C VAL A 240 -15.71 -16.77 -3.76
N GLU A 241 -14.38 -16.74 -3.81
CA GLU A 241 -13.53 -17.53 -2.92
C GLU A 241 -13.65 -17.06 -1.45
N GLU A 242 -13.70 -15.74 -1.22
CA GLU A 242 -13.97 -15.14 0.10
C GLU A 242 -15.36 -15.52 0.62
N ASP A 243 -16.42 -15.43 -0.20
CA ASP A 243 -17.79 -15.80 0.19
C ASP A 243 -17.90 -17.30 0.54
N VAL A 244 -17.22 -18.17 -0.22
CA VAL A 244 -17.14 -19.62 0.08
C VAL A 244 -16.41 -19.86 1.41
N GLN A 245 -15.33 -19.13 1.69
CA GLN A 245 -14.60 -19.25 2.94
C GLN A 245 -15.45 -18.78 4.14
N ALA A 246 -16.07 -17.60 4.05
CA ALA A 246 -16.94 -17.05 5.09
C ALA A 246 -18.14 -17.97 5.38
N TYR A 247 -18.78 -18.52 4.34
CA TYR A 247 -19.87 -19.48 4.49
C TYR A 247 -19.45 -20.78 5.20
N ARG A 248 -18.22 -21.27 4.95
CA ARG A 248 -17.67 -22.46 5.61
C ARG A 248 -17.34 -22.22 7.07
N GLU A 249 -16.79 -21.06 7.40
CA GLU A 249 -16.52 -20.66 8.79
C GLU A 249 -17.82 -20.52 9.59
N ALA A 250 -18.82 -19.83 9.04
CA ALA A 250 -20.13 -19.64 9.67
C ALA A 250 -20.92 -20.96 9.87
N LYS A 251 -20.73 -21.97 9.01
CA LYS A 251 -21.44 -23.26 9.09
C LYS A 251 -20.59 -24.45 9.54
N ALA A 252 -19.35 -24.23 10.00
CA ALA A 252 -18.41 -25.26 10.45
C ALA A 252 -18.26 -26.47 9.49
N ILE A 253 -18.26 -26.22 8.17
CA ILE A 253 -18.32 -27.28 7.14
C ILE A 253 -16.96 -27.96 6.98
N ALA A 254 -16.82 -29.16 7.57
CA ALA A 254 -15.58 -29.93 7.68
C ALA A 254 -14.89 -30.42 6.37
N PRO A 255 -15.58 -30.86 5.29
CA PRO A 255 -14.89 -31.39 4.10
C PRO A 255 -14.15 -30.30 3.30
N VAL A 256 -13.02 -30.67 2.71
CA VAL A 256 -12.19 -29.82 1.83
C VAL A 256 -12.80 -29.82 0.43
N TRP A 257 -13.07 -28.63 -0.13
CA TRP A 257 -13.57 -28.52 -1.51
C TRP A 257 -12.41 -28.61 -2.52
N LYS A 258 -12.58 -29.46 -3.54
CA LYS A 258 -11.57 -29.75 -4.58
C LYS A 258 -11.40 -28.63 -5.64
N THR A 259 -11.89 -27.42 -5.37
CA THR A 259 -11.90 -26.29 -6.32
C THR A 259 -10.57 -25.53 -6.39
N ALA A 260 -9.80 -25.48 -5.30
CA ALA A 260 -8.46 -24.91 -5.28
C ALA A 260 -7.39 -26.01 -5.36
N ALA A 261 -6.46 -25.87 -6.29
CA ALA A 261 -5.30 -26.74 -6.38
C ALA A 261 -4.21 -26.26 -5.41
N SER A 262 -4.25 -26.72 -4.16
CA SER A 262 -3.15 -26.54 -3.20
C SER A 262 -2.55 -27.89 -2.76
N LEU A 263 -1.22 -27.92 -2.71
CA LEU A 263 -0.41 -29.13 -2.54
C LEU A 263 0.40 -29.06 -1.23
N MET A 264 0.44 -30.13 -0.43
CA MET A 264 1.33 -30.23 0.72
C MET A 264 2.39 -31.31 0.51
N VAL A 265 3.65 -30.96 0.69
CA VAL A 265 4.79 -31.87 0.65
C VAL A 265 5.28 -32.10 2.08
N THR A 266 5.22 -33.34 2.56
CA THR A 266 5.62 -33.66 3.94
C THR A 266 7.15 -33.78 4.04
N VAL A 267 7.78 -32.93 4.85
CA VAL A 267 9.22 -32.97 5.15
C VAL A 267 9.44 -33.73 6.46
N GLY A 268 10.51 -34.53 6.54
CA GLY A 268 10.87 -35.30 7.74
C GLY A 268 12.34 -35.71 7.76
N PRO A 269 12.80 -36.42 8.81
CA PRO A 269 14.22 -36.74 9.04
C PRO A 269 14.79 -37.82 8.11
N HIS A 270 13.95 -38.55 7.39
CA HIS A 270 14.35 -39.74 6.62
C HIS A 270 15.17 -39.39 5.38
N GLU A 271 15.94 -40.36 4.87
CA GLU A 271 16.69 -40.21 3.62
C GLU A 271 15.76 -40.07 2.41
N GLY A 272 16.23 -39.39 1.37
CA GLY A 272 15.44 -39.12 0.15
C GLY A 272 14.46 -37.94 0.23
N GLY A 273 14.35 -37.23 1.36
CA GLY A 273 13.44 -36.09 1.51
C GLY A 273 13.61 -34.98 0.45
N ASP A 274 14.85 -34.75 0.01
CA ASP A 274 15.22 -33.79 -1.04
C ASP A 274 14.54 -34.11 -2.38
N GLN A 275 14.41 -35.41 -2.71
CA GLN A 275 13.71 -35.89 -3.90
C GLN A 275 12.19 -35.70 -3.76
N VAL A 276 11.65 -35.85 -2.55
CA VAL A 276 10.22 -35.58 -2.26
C VAL A 276 9.91 -34.10 -2.49
N VAL A 277 10.77 -33.20 -2.00
CA VAL A 277 10.65 -31.74 -2.22
C VAL A 277 10.73 -31.41 -3.70
N ARG A 278 11.76 -31.88 -4.43
CA ARG A 278 11.90 -31.62 -5.89
C ARG A 278 10.76 -32.20 -6.73
N SER A 279 10.20 -33.35 -6.33
CA SER A 279 9.07 -33.97 -7.05
C SER A 279 7.74 -33.29 -6.73
N GLY A 280 7.57 -32.82 -5.49
CA GLY A 280 6.45 -31.97 -5.11
C GLY A 280 6.45 -30.63 -5.84
N ALA A 281 7.61 -29.98 -5.98
CA ALA A 281 7.77 -28.75 -6.76
C ALA A 281 7.36 -28.93 -8.23
N ARG A 282 7.80 -30.02 -8.89
CA ARG A 282 7.38 -30.35 -10.27
C ARG A 282 5.88 -30.58 -10.37
N LEU A 283 5.31 -31.37 -9.46
CA LEU A 283 3.86 -31.64 -9.44
C LEU A 283 3.05 -30.36 -9.18
N ALA A 284 3.56 -29.44 -8.37
CA ALA A 284 2.95 -28.13 -8.17
C ALA A 284 2.97 -27.28 -9.44
N GLN A 285 4.10 -27.25 -10.16
CA GLN A 285 4.23 -26.57 -11.46
C GLN A 285 3.31 -27.16 -12.53
N GLU A 286 3.25 -28.49 -12.66
CA GLU A 286 2.36 -29.20 -13.60
C GLU A 286 0.88 -28.93 -13.32
N LEU A 287 0.50 -28.76 -12.06
CA LEU A 287 -0.87 -28.47 -11.62
C LEU A 287 -1.19 -26.97 -11.52
N ASN A 288 -0.22 -26.09 -11.82
CA ASN A 288 -0.27 -24.64 -11.54
C ASN A 288 -0.81 -24.31 -10.13
N ALA A 289 -0.28 -25.01 -9.14
CA ALA A 289 -0.79 -25.10 -7.77
C ALA A 289 0.12 -24.37 -6.77
N GLU A 290 -0.47 -23.64 -5.81
CA GLU A 290 0.27 -23.23 -4.62
C GLU A 290 0.70 -24.47 -3.82
N TRP A 291 1.91 -24.47 -3.26
CA TRP A 291 2.40 -25.61 -2.51
C TRP A 291 3.18 -25.27 -1.25
N PHE A 292 3.03 -26.15 -0.25
CA PHE A 292 3.57 -26.01 1.09
C PHE A 292 4.52 -27.17 1.40
N ALA A 293 5.73 -26.88 1.86
CA ALA A 293 6.63 -27.87 2.45
C ALA A 293 6.49 -27.87 3.97
N VAL A 294 5.90 -28.93 4.52
CA VAL A 294 5.43 -28.95 5.91
C VAL A 294 6.19 -29.98 6.73
N TYR A 295 6.87 -29.52 7.77
CA TYR A 295 7.51 -30.37 8.78
C TYR A 295 6.64 -30.44 10.04
N ALA A 296 6.20 -31.65 10.40
CA ALA A 296 5.50 -31.91 11.66
C ALA A 296 6.50 -32.16 12.79
N GLU A 297 6.71 -31.16 13.63
CA GLU A 297 7.61 -31.25 14.77
C GLU A 297 6.90 -31.89 15.97
N THR A 298 7.34 -33.10 16.34
CA THR A 298 6.80 -33.85 17.49
C THR A 298 7.80 -33.98 18.64
N PRO A 299 7.37 -34.32 19.87
CA PRO A 299 8.27 -34.44 21.03
C PRO A 299 9.40 -35.47 20.90
N ALA A 300 9.23 -36.46 20.02
CA ALA A 300 10.30 -37.39 19.65
C ALA A 300 11.28 -36.76 18.66
N LEU A 301 10.77 -36.00 17.68
CA LEU A 301 11.56 -35.38 16.62
C LEU A 301 12.35 -34.14 17.10
N GLN A 302 11.90 -33.44 18.15
CA GLN A 302 12.68 -32.39 18.79
C GLN A 302 14.00 -32.90 19.42
N ARG A 303 14.07 -34.19 19.75
CA ARG A 303 15.26 -34.83 20.36
C ARG A 303 16.23 -35.44 19.36
N LEU A 304 16.03 -35.19 18.05
CA LEU A 304 16.96 -35.67 17.04
C LEU A 304 18.34 -34.98 17.17
N PRO A 305 19.44 -35.67 16.78
CA PRO A 305 20.76 -35.06 16.71
C PRO A 305 20.78 -33.80 15.83
N GLU A 306 21.65 -32.83 16.15
CA GLU A 306 21.79 -31.55 15.43
C GLU A 306 21.89 -31.76 13.90
N VAL A 307 22.67 -32.74 13.46
CA VAL A 307 22.86 -33.11 12.04
C VAL A 307 21.55 -33.49 11.34
N GLN A 308 20.63 -34.18 12.03
CA GLN A 308 19.36 -34.60 11.44
C GLN A 308 18.33 -33.46 11.44
N ARG A 309 18.38 -32.55 12.44
CA ARG A 309 17.58 -31.31 12.43
C ARG A 309 18.01 -30.38 11.30
N GLN A 310 19.33 -30.24 11.09
CA GLN A 310 19.88 -29.43 10.00
C GLN A 310 19.35 -29.88 8.63
N ARG A 311 19.41 -31.19 8.33
CA ARG A 311 18.87 -31.78 7.08
C ARG A 311 17.38 -31.48 6.85
N ILE A 312 16.57 -31.37 7.89
CA ILE A 312 15.14 -31.00 7.75
C ILE A 312 15.01 -29.53 7.33
N LEU A 313 15.82 -28.65 7.90
CA LEU A 313 15.78 -27.21 7.64
C LEU A 313 16.39 -26.85 6.27
N ASP A 314 17.44 -27.56 5.86
CA ASP A 314 18.00 -27.46 4.49
C ASP A 314 16.96 -27.86 3.44
N ARG A 315 16.07 -28.83 3.74
CA ARG A 315 14.95 -29.22 2.86
C ARG A 315 13.81 -28.22 2.82
N LEU A 316 13.53 -27.52 3.93
CA LEU A 316 12.54 -26.44 3.95
C LEU A 316 13.06 -25.24 3.13
N ARG A 317 14.35 -24.89 3.26
CA ARG A 317 15.02 -23.91 2.40
C ARG A 317 15.04 -24.32 0.92
N LEU A 318 15.26 -25.61 0.62
CA LEU A 318 15.17 -26.14 -0.74
C LEU A 318 13.75 -26.04 -1.32
N ALA A 319 12.71 -26.10 -0.49
CA ALA A 319 11.35 -25.87 -0.96
C ALA A 319 11.11 -24.39 -1.29
N GLU A 320 11.59 -23.48 -0.44
CA GLU A 320 11.51 -22.03 -0.65
C GLU A 320 12.24 -21.59 -1.92
N SER A 321 13.45 -22.12 -2.19
CA SER A 321 14.19 -21.82 -3.42
C SER A 321 13.55 -22.43 -4.69
N LEU A 322 12.61 -23.36 -4.53
CA LEU A 322 11.78 -23.93 -5.61
C LEU A 322 10.37 -23.29 -5.66
N GLY A 323 10.15 -22.17 -4.97
CA GLY A 323 8.89 -21.42 -5.00
C GLY A 323 7.77 -21.97 -4.11
N GLY A 324 8.07 -22.88 -3.19
CA GLY A 324 7.12 -23.40 -2.19
C GLY A 324 7.14 -22.62 -0.89
N ARG A 325 6.02 -22.56 -0.16
CA ARG A 325 5.96 -21.98 1.19
C ARG A 325 6.39 -23.01 2.23
N SER A 326 7.37 -22.71 3.09
CA SER A 326 7.72 -23.63 4.20
C SER A 326 6.84 -23.43 5.44
N ALA A 327 6.58 -24.49 6.19
CA ALA A 327 5.86 -24.42 7.46
C ALA A 327 6.33 -25.49 8.46
N VAL A 328 6.41 -25.11 9.74
CA VAL A 328 6.70 -26.02 10.86
C VAL A 328 5.48 -26.11 11.77
N VAL A 329 4.90 -27.31 11.88
CA VAL A 329 3.69 -27.57 12.67
C VAL A 329 4.06 -28.34 13.91
N VAL A 330 4.09 -27.65 15.05
CA VAL A 330 4.37 -28.29 16.35
C VAL A 330 3.14 -29.04 16.83
N CYS A 331 3.26 -30.35 16.99
CA CYS A 331 2.13 -31.25 17.27
C CYS A 331 2.56 -32.39 18.19
N THR A 332 1.63 -32.92 19.00
CA THR A 332 1.88 -34.15 19.79
C THR A 332 1.96 -35.38 18.89
N ASP A 333 1.15 -35.40 17.83
CA ASP A 333 1.13 -36.42 16.80
C ASP A 333 1.21 -35.82 15.39
N ALA A 334 2.09 -36.39 14.55
CA ALA A 334 2.36 -35.87 13.21
C ALA A 334 1.21 -36.05 12.21
N ALA A 335 0.39 -37.11 12.34
CA ALA A 335 -0.74 -37.31 11.43
C ALA A 335 -1.86 -36.31 11.73
N ASP A 336 -2.08 -36.02 13.03
CA ASP A 336 -3.05 -35.01 13.47
C ASP A 336 -2.61 -33.60 13.09
N GLY A 337 -1.35 -33.22 13.36
CA GLY A 337 -0.82 -31.90 13.00
C GLY A 337 -0.86 -31.63 11.49
N LEU A 338 -0.43 -32.60 10.67
CA LEU A 338 -0.49 -32.47 9.21
C LEU A 338 -1.93 -32.46 8.68
N ALA A 339 -2.86 -33.23 9.28
CA ALA A 339 -4.26 -33.19 8.88
C ALA A 339 -4.95 -31.86 9.23
N GLN A 340 -4.64 -31.29 10.40
CA GLN A 340 -5.13 -29.97 10.79
C GLN A 340 -4.58 -28.87 9.87
N PHE A 341 -3.28 -28.92 9.54
CA PHE A 341 -2.66 -28.00 8.59
C PHE A 341 -3.30 -28.12 7.19
N ALA A 342 -3.49 -29.34 6.70
CA ALA A 342 -4.11 -29.58 5.39
C ALA A 342 -5.52 -28.97 5.31
N ARG A 343 -6.38 -29.20 6.31
CA ARG A 343 -7.73 -28.61 6.36
C ARG A 343 -7.69 -27.08 6.42
N ARG A 344 -6.80 -26.49 7.24
CA ARG A 344 -6.68 -25.04 7.42
C ARG A 344 -6.22 -24.31 6.15
N ASN A 345 -5.39 -24.95 5.32
CA ASN A 345 -4.88 -24.37 4.07
C ASN A 345 -5.56 -24.97 2.81
N ASN A 346 -6.75 -25.55 3.00
CA ASN A 346 -7.59 -26.19 1.97
C ASN A 346 -6.86 -27.19 1.04
N VAL A 347 -5.84 -27.87 1.56
CA VAL A 347 -4.95 -28.77 0.81
C VAL A 347 -5.73 -30.00 0.33
N SER A 348 -5.86 -30.11 -0.99
CA SER A 348 -6.53 -31.22 -1.66
C SER A 348 -5.58 -32.35 -2.06
N ARG A 349 -4.26 -32.10 -2.11
CA ARG A 349 -3.25 -33.07 -2.57
C ARG A 349 -2.03 -33.11 -1.65
N ILE A 350 -1.52 -34.30 -1.31
CA ILE A 350 -0.43 -34.49 -0.36
C ILE A 350 0.66 -35.39 -0.94
N VAL A 351 1.91 -34.94 -0.92
CA VAL A 351 3.09 -35.65 -1.41
C VAL A 351 3.92 -36.18 -0.23
N ILE A 352 4.13 -37.49 -0.19
CA ILE A 352 4.84 -38.20 0.88
C ILE A 352 5.96 -39.06 0.28
N GLY A 353 7.11 -39.14 0.94
CA GLY A 353 8.18 -40.06 0.55
C GLY A 353 7.80 -41.53 0.79
N ARG A 354 8.04 -42.40 -0.19
CA ARG A 354 7.79 -43.84 -0.07
C ARG A 354 8.75 -44.49 0.93
N ARG A 355 8.22 -45.33 1.83
CA ARG A 355 9.00 -46.17 2.76
C ARG A 355 9.04 -47.62 2.28
N ASP A 356 10.09 -48.34 2.68
CA ASP A 356 10.24 -49.77 2.45
C ASP A 356 9.35 -50.57 3.43
N PHE A 357 8.44 -51.39 2.90
CA PHE A 357 7.39 -52.09 3.68
C PHE A 357 7.85 -53.40 4.35
N HIS A 358 9.15 -53.72 4.30
CA HIS A 358 9.67 -55.05 4.67
C HIS A 358 9.96 -55.28 6.16
N ALA A 359 9.70 -54.32 7.04
CA ALA A 359 9.99 -54.42 8.48
C ALA A 359 8.72 -54.23 9.36
N LEU A 360 8.05 -55.35 9.66
CA LEU A 360 6.84 -55.54 10.48
C LEU A 360 5.53 -54.86 10.02
N PRO A 361 4.38 -55.59 10.00
CA PRO A 361 3.09 -55.05 9.56
C PRO A 361 2.33 -54.18 10.58
N ASN A 362 2.77 -54.11 11.84
CA ASN A 362 1.96 -53.54 12.94
C ASN A 362 2.23 -52.06 13.28
N LEU A 363 3.06 -51.35 12.52
CA LEU A 363 3.25 -49.90 12.68
C LEU A 363 2.65 -49.16 11.47
N ALA A 364 1.38 -48.76 11.60
CA ALA A 364 0.66 -48.03 10.57
C ALA A 364 1.46 -46.79 10.11
N ALA A 365 1.88 -46.80 8.85
CA ALA A 365 2.63 -45.71 8.24
C ALA A 365 1.88 -44.38 8.38
N LEU A 366 2.62 -43.28 8.51
CA LEU A 366 2.07 -41.91 8.60
C LEU A 366 1.03 -41.64 7.49
N SER A 367 1.27 -42.15 6.28
CA SER A 367 0.36 -42.09 5.15
C SER A 367 -0.99 -42.81 5.36
N ILE A 368 -1.01 -43.99 5.98
CA ILE A 368 -2.25 -44.72 6.30
C ILE A 368 -3.06 -43.94 7.34
N ARG A 369 -2.37 -43.34 8.32
CA ARG A 369 -3.02 -42.52 9.36
C ARG A 369 -3.55 -41.20 8.80
N LEU A 370 -2.84 -40.58 7.85
CA LEU A 370 -3.30 -39.41 7.11
C LEU A 370 -4.50 -39.74 6.21
N ALA A 371 -4.46 -40.83 5.44
CA ALA A 371 -5.56 -41.26 4.58
C ALA A 371 -6.88 -41.46 5.36
N ARG A 372 -6.80 -41.99 6.60
CA ARG A 372 -7.98 -42.11 7.48
C ARG A 372 -8.49 -40.78 8.03
N LYS A 373 -7.64 -39.75 8.16
CA LYS A 373 -7.99 -38.43 8.69
C LYS A 373 -8.37 -37.42 7.60
N LEU A 374 -8.00 -37.70 6.36
CA LEU A 374 -8.27 -36.90 5.17
C LEU A 374 -8.77 -37.83 4.04
N PRO A 375 -9.99 -38.38 4.14
CA PRO A 375 -10.54 -39.25 3.10
C PRO A 375 -10.73 -38.54 1.76
N ASP A 376 -10.86 -37.21 1.78
CA ASP A 376 -11.13 -36.39 0.59
C ASP A 376 -9.86 -35.92 -0.15
N ALA A 377 -8.67 -36.15 0.42
CA ALA A 377 -7.38 -35.66 -0.12
C ALA A 377 -6.59 -36.75 -0.85
N ASP A 378 -6.04 -36.41 -2.02
CA ASP A 378 -5.27 -37.34 -2.84
C ASP A 378 -3.82 -37.47 -2.30
N ILE A 379 -3.34 -38.69 -1.99
CA ILE A 379 -2.00 -38.92 -1.44
C ILE A 379 -1.06 -39.54 -2.48
N PHE A 380 -0.05 -38.79 -2.87
CA PHE A 380 1.00 -39.15 -3.83
C PHE A 380 2.25 -39.68 -3.12
N PHE A 381 2.80 -40.79 -3.62
CA PHE A 381 4.05 -41.37 -3.10
C PHE A 381 5.22 -41.16 -4.05
N VAL A 382 6.26 -40.46 -3.61
CA VAL A 382 7.49 -40.26 -4.38
C VAL A 382 8.42 -41.47 -4.20
N ALA A 383 8.83 -42.09 -5.31
CA ALA A 383 9.80 -43.17 -5.31
C ALA A 383 11.21 -42.67 -4.94
N ARG A 384 12.01 -43.55 -4.32
CA ARG A 384 13.46 -43.31 -4.13
C ARG A 384 14.17 -43.70 -5.42
N THR A 385 14.96 -42.81 -6.03
CA THR A 385 15.90 -43.23 -7.10
C THR A 385 17.14 -43.90 -6.53
N ASP A 386 17.56 -43.51 -5.33
CA ASP A 386 18.74 -44.06 -4.67
C ASP A 386 18.33 -45.02 -3.54
N ALA A 387 18.46 -46.32 -3.82
CA ALA A 387 18.78 -47.30 -2.80
C ALA A 387 20.30 -47.25 -2.61
N PRO A 388 20.83 -46.65 -1.53
CA PRO A 388 22.26 -46.73 -1.27
C PRO A 388 22.67 -48.20 -1.13
N PRO A 389 23.89 -48.58 -1.56
CA PRO A 389 24.40 -49.92 -1.29
C PRO A 389 24.33 -50.17 0.22
N ARG A 390 23.98 -51.40 0.63
CA ARG A 390 23.93 -51.80 2.04
C ARG A 390 25.19 -51.29 2.75
N PRO A 391 25.07 -50.52 3.85
CA PRO A 391 26.25 -50.00 4.52
C PRO A 391 27.10 -51.18 4.99
N GLN A 392 28.29 -51.32 4.41
CA GLN A 392 29.36 -52.08 5.04
C GLN A 392 29.62 -51.39 6.38
N PHE A 393 29.72 -52.19 7.45
CA PHE A 393 29.94 -51.69 8.80
C PHE A 393 31.33 -51.04 8.93
N SER A 394 31.45 -49.77 8.55
CA SER A 394 32.53 -48.91 9.02
C SER A 394 32.19 -48.48 10.45
N SER A 395 32.86 -49.09 11.42
CA SER A 395 32.72 -48.78 12.84
C SER A 395 33.31 -47.40 13.17
N VAL A 396 32.58 -46.34 12.82
CA VAL A 396 32.66 -45.09 13.57
C VAL A 396 31.99 -45.36 14.92
N PRO A 397 32.62 -45.05 16.07
CA PRO A 397 31.94 -45.13 17.35
C PRO A 397 30.74 -44.20 17.31
N ASP A 398 29.55 -44.78 17.30
CA ASP A 398 28.32 -44.04 17.47
C ASP A 398 28.34 -43.52 18.91
N GLU A 399 28.65 -42.24 19.10
CA GLU A 399 28.37 -41.55 20.36
C GLU A 399 26.85 -41.40 20.50
N THR A 400 26.19 -42.54 20.70
CA THR A 400 24.93 -42.61 21.41
C THR A 400 25.20 -41.95 22.75
N GLY A 401 24.83 -40.68 22.88
CA GLY A 401 24.99 -39.91 24.10
C GLY A 401 24.37 -40.69 25.25
N ALA A 402 25.21 -41.38 26.01
CA ALA A 402 24.77 -42.28 27.05
C ALA A 402 23.96 -41.45 28.02
N ARG A 403 22.67 -41.79 28.18
CA ARG A 403 21.80 -41.15 29.17
C ARG A 403 22.53 -41.22 30.50
N GLN A 404 23.04 -40.08 30.97
CA GLN A 404 23.40 -39.92 32.36
C GLN A 404 22.10 -40.01 33.15
N VAL A 405 21.79 -41.23 33.57
CA VAL A 405 20.74 -41.51 34.53
C VAL A 405 21.18 -40.80 35.80
N ASP A 406 20.43 -39.77 36.20
CA ASP A 406 20.67 -39.08 37.45
C ASP A 406 20.29 -40.01 38.62
N TRP A 407 21.25 -40.84 39.02
CA TRP A 407 21.10 -41.82 40.10
C TRP A 407 20.75 -41.16 41.45
N SER A 408 21.07 -39.87 41.65
CA SER A 408 20.73 -39.14 42.86
C SER A 408 19.21 -39.03 43.04
N SER A 409 18.47 -38.79 41.96
CA SER A 409 17.02 -38.73 41.96
C SER A 409 16.37 -40.10 42.25
N TYR A 410 17.00 -41.22 41.87
CA TYR A 410 16.54 -42.57 42.25
C TYR A 410 16.85 -42.88 43.72
N GLY A 411 18.01 -42.45 44.23
CA GLY A 411 18.37 -42.55 45.64
C GLY A 411 17.36 -41.85 46.54
N TRP A 412 16.93 -40.62 46.19
CA TRP A 412 15.89 -39.89 46.92
C TRP A 412 14.52 -40.59 46.90
N ALA A 413 14.15 -41.23 45.78
CA ALA A 413 12.90 -41.99 45.70
C ALA A 413 12.93 -43.26 46.58
N ALA A 414 14.05 -43.98 46.60
CA ALA A 414 14.25 -45.12 47.50
C ALA A 414 14.24 -44.68 48.98
N ALA A 415 14.95 -43.59 49.31
CA ALA A 415 15.00 -43.02 50.66
C ALA A 415 13.62 -42.59 51.17
N LEU A 416 12.80 -41.97 50.32
CA LEU A 416 11.41 -41.59 50.65
C LEU A 416 10.56 -42.82 51.01
N CYS A 417 10.67 -43.91 50.23
CA CYS A 417 9.94 -45.15 50.49
C CYS A 417 10.44 -45.85 51.78
N ALA A 418 11.76 -45.87 51.99
CA ALA A 418 12.37 -46.45 53.19
C ALA A 418 11.99 -45.68 54.46
N LEU A 419 12.03 -44.34 54.43
CA LEU A 419 11.62 -43.48 55.55
C LEU A 419 10.13 -43.67 55.88
N LEU A 420 9.26 -43.72 54.87
CA LEU A 420 7.83 -43.96 55.08
C LEU A 420 7.58 -45.34 55.73
N THR A 421 8.30 -46.37 55.27
CA THR A 421 8.24 -47.72 55.84
C THR A 421 8.68 -47.73 57.30
N LEU A 422 9.82 -47.09 57.61
CA LEU A 422 10.38 -47.00 58.96
C LEU A 422 9.41 -46.36 59.97
N VAL A 423 8.66 -45.32 59.53
CA VAL A 423 7.65 -44.64 60.36
C VAL A 423 6.40 -45.50 60.54
N LEU A 424 5.94 -46.21 59.51
CA LEU A 424 4.67 -46.94 59.54
C LEU A 424 4.76 -48.33 60.18
N VAL A 425 5.89 -49.02 60.11
CA VAL A 425 6.09 -50.36 60.74
C VAL A 425 5.73 -50.40 62.24
N PRO A 426 6.19 -49.48 63.13
CA PRO A 426 5.79 -49.49 64.53
C PRO A 426 4.31 -49.14 64.76
N LEU A 427 3.65 -48.53 63.77
CA LEU A 427 2.23 -48.16 63.80
C LEU A 427 1.30 -49.21 63.16
N ARG A 428 1.84 -50.32 62.62
CA ARG A 428 1.09 -51.33 61.86
C ARG A 428 -0.10 -51.99 62.58
N THR A 429 -0.15 -51.93 63.90
CA THR A 429 -1.27 -52.45 64.71
C THR A 429 -2.34 -51.40 65.05
N ARG A 430 -2.12 -50.13 64.66
CA ARG A 430 -3.00 -48.99 64.94
C ARG A 430 -3.56 -48.32 63.69
N VAL A 431 -3.01 -48.62 62.51
CA VAL A 431 -3.35 -47.99 61.23
C VAL A 431 -3.92 -49.04 60.28
N ASP A 432 -5.09 -48.75 59.70
CA ASP A 432 -5.70 -49.60 58.67
C ASP A 432 -4.79 -49.73 57.44
N LEU A 433 -4.75 -50.93 56.85
CA LEU A 433 -3.98 -51.23 55.66
C LEU A 433 -4.31 -50.29 54.48
N ALA A 434 -5.57 -49.87 54.33
CA ALA A 434 -5.99 -48.92 53.30
C ALA A 434 -5.27 -47.57 53.43
N ASN A 435 -5.10 -47.07 54.66
CA ASN A 435 -4.40 -45.82 54.92
C ASN A 435 -2.89 -45.92 54.63
N VAL A 436 -2.28 -47.09 54.89
CA VAL A 436 -0.88 -47.36 54.53
C VAL A 436 -0.69 -47.30 53.01
N VAL A 437 -1.60 -47.91 52.22
CA VAL A 437 -1.58 -47.84 50.75
C VAL A 437 -1.69 -46.40 50.24
N MET A 438 -2.58 -45.60 50.81
CA MET A 438 -2.73 -44.18 50.44
C MET A 438 -1.46 -43.37 50.69
N LEU A 439 -0.70 -43.66 51.75
CA LEU A 439 0.58 -43.00 52.03
C LEU A 439 1.69 -43.40 51.05
N TYR A 440 1.78 -44.68 50.66
CA TYR A 440 2.70 -45.09 49.58
C TYR A 440 2.32 -44.43 48.25
N LEU A 441 1.03 -44.38 47.90
CA LEU A 441 0.55 -43.64 46.73
C LEU A 441 0.99 -42.17 46.79
N LEU A 442 0.78 -41.47 47.91
CA LEU A 442 1.21 -40.09 48.09
C LEU A 442 2.74 -39.92 47.92
N ALA A 443 3.54 -40.87 48.39
CA ALA A 443 4.99 -40.88 48.16
C ALA A 443 5.34 -41.06 46.67
N THR A 444 4.66 -41.94 45.93
CA THR A 444 4.87 -42.11 44.48
C THR A 444 4.49 -40.85 43.69
N VAL A 445 3.38 -40.18 44.05
CA VAL A 445 2.97 -38.90 43.46
C VAL A 445 4.02 -37.82 43.75
N THR A 446 4.52 -37.76 44.98
CA THR A 446 5.57 -36.80 45.38
C THR A 446 6.88 -37.05 44.60
N ALA A 447 7.26 -38.31 44.40
CA ALA A 447 8.39 -38.68 43.55
C ALA A 447 8.16 -38.30 42.08
N ALA A 448 6.95 -38.47 41.54
CA ALA A 448 6.61 -38.04 40.18
C ALA A 448 6.71 -36.51 40.01
N LEU A 449 6.16 -35.76 40.97
CA LEU A 449 6.12 -34.30 40.97
C LEU A 449 7.47 -33.64 41.21
N ARG A 450 8.39 -34.27 41.98
CA ARG A 450 9.73 -33.73 42.24
C ARG A 450 10.82 -34.40 41.40
N LEU A 451 10.97 -35.71 41.49
CA LEU A 451 12.10 -36.50 40.98
C LEU A 451 11.88 -37.03 39.53
N GLY A 452 10.64 -37.11 39.06
CA GLY A 452 10.30 -37.45 37.66
C GLY A 452 10.03 -38.93 37.40
N ARG A 453 9.81 -39.29 36.13
CA ARG A 453 9.20 -40.58 35.72
C ARG A 453 9.96 -41.83 36.19
N GLY A 454 11.27 -41.84 36.05
CA GLY A 454 12.09 -43.01 36.42
C GLY A 454 12.08 -43.28 37.94
N PRO A 455 12.43 -42.28 38.77
CA PRO A 455 12.34 -42.37 40.22
C PRO A 455 10.91 -42.65 40.73
N ALA A 456 9.86 -42.13 40.08
CA ALA A 456 8.48 -42.44 40.44
C ALA A 456 8.10 -43.91 40.16
N LEU A 457 8.57 -44.48 39.05
CA LEU A 457 8.38 -45.91 38.77
C LEU A 457 9.12 -46.78 39.80
N LEU A 458 10.35 -46.41 40.15
CA LEU A 458 11.11 -47.07 41.22
C LEU A 458 10.39 -46.96 42.56
N ALA A 459 9.87 -45.79 42.92
CA ALA A 459 9.07 -45.59 44.14
C ALA A 459 7.79 -46.43 44.15
N ALA A 460 7.12 -46.61 43.01
CA ALA A 460 5.93 -47.45 42.92
C ALA A 460 6.26 -48.94 43.11
N VAL A 461 7.30 -49.45 42.45
CA VAL A 461 7.74 -50.84 42.59
C VAL A 461 8.27 -51.13 44.00
N LEU A 462 9.12 -50.25 44.54
CA LEU A 462 9.60 -50.36 45.92
C LEU A 462 8.45 -50.21 46.94
N GLY A 463 7.49 -49.33 46.70
CA GLY A 463 6.32 -49.14 47.55
C GLY A 463 5.46 -50.40 47.62
N VAL A 464 5.18 -51.06 46.48
CA VAL A 464 4.48 -52.35 46.45
C VAL A 464 5.28 -53.41 47.23
N GLY A 465 6.58 -53.54 46.97
CA GLY A 465 7.41 -54.57 47.63
C GLY A 465 7.58 -54.36 49.14
N LEU A 466 7.76 -53.12 49.59
CA LEU A 466 7.87 -52.79 51.02
C LEU A 466 6.51 -52.93 51.73
N PHE A 467 5.41 -52.59 51.05
CA PHE A 467 4.07 -52.81 51.58
C PHE A 467 3.78 -54.30 51.79
N ASP A 468 4.02 -55.13 50.78
CA ASP A 468 3.81 -56.59 50.85
C ASP A 468 4.63 -57.20 52.00
N PHE A 469 5.95 -56.96 52.01
CA PHE A 469 6.86 -57.56 52.98
C PHE A 469 6.57 -57.17 54.45
N PHE A 470 6.19 -55.92 54.73
CA PHE A 470 6.06 -55.43 56.11
C PHE A 470 4.64 -55.39 56.67
N PHE A 471 3.62 -55.31 55.80
CA PHE A 471 2.23 -55.05 56.22
C PHE A 471 1.24 -56.15 55.83
N VAL A 472 1.55 -57.01 54.85
CA VAL A 472 0.68 -58.15 54.50
C VAL A 472 1.07 -59.38 55.35
N PRO A 473 0.10 -60.08 55.98
CA PRO A 473 0.37 -61.36 56.66
C PRO A 473 0.61 -62.50 55.64
N PRO A 474 1.60 -63.40 55.86
CA PRO A 474 2.53 -63.45 56.99
C PRO A 474 3.67 -62.42 56.87
N TYR A 475 3.86 -61.61 57.91
CA TYR A 475 4.84 -60.51 57.92
C TYR A 475 6.29 -60.99 57.71
N ASN A 476 7.09 -60.14 57.08
CA ASN A 476 8.48 -60.38 56.66
C ASN A 476 8.60 -61.52 55.62
N SER A 477 7.59 -61.66 54.77
CA SER A 477 7.54 -62.64 53.68
C SER A 477 6.84 -62.07 52.45
N PHE A 478 7.22 -62.52 51.26
CA PHE A 478 6.50 -62.26 50.00
C PHE A 478 5.48 -63.38 49.69
N ALA A 479 5.06 -64.14 50.71
CA ALA A 479 4.16 -65.28 50.57
C ALA A 479 2.69 -64.82 50.51
N VAL A 480 2.30 -64.22 49.37
CA VAL A 480 0.93 -63.75 49.12
C VAL A 480 -0.05 -64.92 49.14
N THR A 481 -0.73 -65.12 50.27
CA THR A 481 -1.70 -66.22 50.48
C THR A 481 -3.16 -65.78 50.29
N ASP A 482 -3.47 -64.48 50.25
CA ASP A 482 -4.82 -63.93 50.01
C ASP A 482 -4.86 -63.11 48.71
N LEU A 483 -5.66 -63.54 47.74
CA LEU A 483 -5.86 -62.86 46.45
C LEU A 483 -6.41 -61.43 46.59
N LYS A 484 -7.00 -61.06 47.73
CA LYS A 484 -7.53 -59.69 47.95
C LYS A 484 -6.47 -58.61 47.79
N TYR A 485 -5.21 -58.87 48.16
CA TYR A 485 -4.14 -57.88 48.06
C TYR A 485 -3.59 -57.71 46.64
N SER A 486 -3.74 -58.71 45.77
CA SER A 486 -3.31 -58.65 44.36
C SER A 486 -4.00 -57.53 43.57
N VAL A 487 -5.28 -57.26 43.88
CA VAL A 487 -6.04 -56.14 43.27
C VAL A 487 -5.45 -54.80 43.69
N THR A 488 -5.14 -54.64 44.98
CA THR A 488 -4.53 -53.43 45.54
C THR A 488 -3.17 -53.13 44.91
N PHE A 489 -2.34 -54.16 44.69
CA PHE A 489 -1.05 -54.01 43.99
C PHE A 489 -1.23 -53.53 42.55
N GLY A 490 -2.18 -54.13 41.82
CA GLY A 490 -2.52 -53.74 40.45
C GLY A 490 -2.99 -52.29 40.35
N VAL A 491 -3.90 -51.87 41.24
CA VAL A 491 -4.40 -50.49 41.31
C VAL A 491 -3.30 -49.50 41.70
N MET A 492 -2.46 -49.83 42.69
CA MET A 492 -1.36 -48.96 43.13
C MET A 492 -0.30 -48.77 42.02
N LEU A 493 0.05 -49.84 41.31
CA LEU A 493 0.97 -49.78 40.17
C LEU A 493 0.37 -48.99 39.00
N ALA A 494 -0.90 -49.22 38.67
CA ALA A 494 -1.61 -48.49 37.61
C ALA A 494 -1.71 -46.99 37.91
N ALA A 495 -2.06 -46.61 39.15
CA ALA A 495 -2.10 -45.22 39.59
C ALA A 495 -0.71 -44.55 39.50
N GLY A 496 0.35 -45.22 39.97
CA GLY A 496 1.72 -44.73 39.85
C GLY A 496 2.18 -44.52 38.40
N LEU A 497 1.83 -45.44 37.49
CA LEU A 497 2.09 -45.31 36.06
C LEU A 497 1.33 -44.13 35.43
N LEU A 498 0.04 -43.98 35.74
CA LEU A 498 -0.84 -42.96 35.19
C LEU A 498 -0.40 -41.56 35.65
N VAL A 499 -0.11 -41.37 36.94
CA VAL A 499 0.47 -40.12 37.48
C VAL A 499 1.84 -39.84 36.88
N GLY A 500 2.70 -40.87 36.72
CA GLY A 500 4.00 -40.73 36.07
C GLY A 500 3.92 -40.31 34.60
N GLN A 501 2.86 -40.69 33.90
CA GLN A 501 2.62 -40.33 32.50
C GLN A 501 2.06 -38.91 32.35
N LEU A 502 1.05 -38.53 33.15
CA LEU A 502 0.51 -37.16 33.18
C LEU A 502 1.56 -36.13 33.58
N THR A 503 2.34 -36.41 34.64
CA THR A 503 3.37 -35.50 35.14
C THR A 503 4.50 -35.28 34.12
N ALA A 504 4.84 -36.31 33.32
CA ALA A 504 5.81 -36.19 32.24
C ALA A 504 5.29 -35.30 31.08
N GLY A 505 3.98 -35.37 30.76
CA GLY A 505 3.35 -34.52 29.75
C GLY A 505 3.30 -33.05 30.17
N LEU A 506 2.86 -32.77 31.40
CA LEU A 506 2.75 -31.41 31.93
C LEU A 506 4.11 -30.71 32.04
N ARG A 507 5.12 -31.38 32.61
CA ARG A 507 6.49 -30.82 32.74
C ARG A 507 7.15 -30.55 31.39
N TYR A 508 6.90 -31.39 30.39
CA TYR A 508 7.43 -31.17 29.04
C TYR A 508 6.75 -29.97 28.37
N SER A 509 5.42 -29.87 28.46
CA SER A 509 4.65 -28.74 27.91
C SER A 509 5.04 -27.41 28.56
N ALA A 510 5.18 -27.37 29.89
CA ALA A 510 5.60 -26.19 30.63
C ALA A 510 7.00 -25.70 30.20
N ARG A 511 7.99 -26.61 30.10
CA ARG A 511 9.36 -26.26 29.67
C ARG A 511 9.40 -25.72 28.24
N VAL A 512 8.60 -26.28 27.32
CA VAL A 512 8.48 -25.78 25.93
C VAL A 512 7.81 -24.41 25.89
N SER A 513 6.85 -24.12 26.77
CA SER A 513 6.21 -22.81 26.87
C SER A 513 7.18 -21.72 27.35
N GLN A 514 7.94 -21.98 28.43
CA GLN A 514 8.92 -21.02 28.97
C GLN A 514 9.97 -20.60 27.93
N HIS A 515 10.52 -21.55 27.17
CA HIS A 515 11.48 -21.26 26.09
C HIS A 515 10.86 -20.50 24.90
N ARG A 516 9.53 -20.37 24.80
CA ARG A 516 8.88 -19.49 23.82
C ARG A 516 8.69 -18.09 24.39
N GLU A 517 8.25 -18.00 25.64
CA GLU A 517 8.03 -16.74 26.36
C GLU A 517 9.31 -15.90 26.47
N GLU A 518 10.43 -16.50 26.89
CA GLU A 518 11.73 -15.81 26.99
C GLU A 518 12.19 -15.25 25.64
N ARG A 519 12.04 -16.01 24.54
CA ARG A 519 12.41 -15.56 23.19
C ARG A 519 11.52 -14.44 22.67
N ALA A 520 10.20 -14.55 22.89
CA ALA A 520 9.26 -13.51 22.50
C ALA A 520 9.53 -12.20 23.27
N ARG A 521 9.85 -12.31 24.57
CA ARG A 521 10.17 -11.17 25.43
C ARG A 521 11.42 -10.42 24.97
N VAL A 522 12.52 -11.11 24.69
CA VAL A 522 13.78 -10.47 24.21
C VAL A 522 13.55 -9.71 22.90
N LEU A 523 12.83 -10.31 21.94
CA LEU A 523 12.51 -9.65 20.67
C LEU A 523 11.56 -8.45 20.86
N PHE A 524 10.58 -8.55 21.76
CA PHE A 524 9.66 -7.47 22.07
C PHE A 524 10.34 -6.29 22.78
N GLU A 525 11.19 -6.56 23.78
CA GLU A 525 11.96 -5.52 24.47
C GLU A 525 12.90 -4.79 23.48
N PHE A 526 13.60 -5.52 22.61
CA PHE A 526 14.43 -4.95 21.54
C PHE A 526 13.63 -4.10 20.54
N ALA A 527 12.52 -4.64 20.02
CA ALA A 527 11.65 -3.90 19.10
C ALA A 527 11.10 -2.61 19.74
N ARG A 528 10.74 -2.67 21.03
CA ARG A 528 10.26 -1.50 21.77
C ARG A 528 11.36 -0.45 21.93
N GLU A 529 12.57 -0.84 22.32
CA GLU A 529 13.71 0.10 22.44
C GLU A 529 14.04 0.80 21.12
N LEU A 530 14.12 0.06 20.01
CA LEU A 530 14.29 0.66 18.69
C LEU A 530 13.11 1.56 18.30
N SER A 531 11.88 1.21 18.70
CA SER A 531 10.69 2.00 18.40
C SER A 531 10.66 3.35 19.12
N SER A 532 11.30 3.48 20.29
CA SER A 532 11.34 4.75 21.04
C SER A 532 12.39 5.75 20.54
N GLN A 533 13.34 5.34 19.70
CA GLN A 533 14.36 6.25 19.16
C GLN A 533 13.84 7.04 17.95
N LEU A 534 14.18 8.33 17.89
CA LEU A 534 13.83 9.26 16.81
C LEU A 534 15.03 9.73 15.98
N GLU A 535 16.23 9.30 16.34
CA GLU A 535 17.52 9.68 15.72
C GLU A 535 18.27 8.42 15.25
N LEU A 536 19.17 8.57 14.28
CA LEU A 536 19.85 7.44 13.64
C LEU A 536 20.94 6.83 14.54
N GLU A 537 21.75 7.66 15.20
CA GLU A 537 22.87 7.24 16.04
C GLU A 537 22.41 6.35 17.22
N PRO A 538 21.39 6.70 18.03
CA PRO A 538 20.92 5.84 19.11
C PRO A 538 20.37 4.49 18.63
N ILE A 539 19.76 4.43 17.44
CA ILE A 539 19.30 3.18 16.82
C ILE A 539 20.48 2.29 16.48
N VAL A 540 21.51 2.85 15.84
CA VAL A 540 22.72 2.13 15.43
C VAL A 540 23.45 1.57 16.65
N GLU A 541 23.65 2.37 17.70
CA GLU A 541 24.32 1.93 18.93
C GLU A 541 23.55 0.81 19.63
N ARG A 542 22.22 0.94 19.81
CA ARG A 542 21.38 -0.11 20.42
C ARG A 542 21.40 -1.39 19.60
N ALA A 543 21.28 -1.27 18.28
CA ALA A 543 21.31 -2.40 17.35
C ALA A 543 22.64 -3.16 17.44
N GLN A 544 23.77 -2.46 17.40
CA GLN A 544 25.09 -3.07 17.53
C GLN A 544 25.26 -3.77 18.88
N ALA A 545 24.92 -3.10 19.99
CA ALA A 545 25.06 -3.66 21.33
C ALA A 545 24.20 -4.93 21.54
N ALA A 546 22.93 -4.91 21.13
CA ALA A 546 22.02 -6.04 21.31
C ALA A 546 22.42 -7.27 20.47
N VAL A 547 22.83 -7.06 19.22
CA VAL A 547 23.31 -8.14 18.34
C VAL A 547 24.66 -8.68 18.82
N ALA A 548 25.58 -7.81 19.26
CA ALA A 548 26.88 -8.22 19.80
C ALA A 548 26.74 -9.09 21.06
N ALA A 549 25.86 -8.67 21.99
CA ALA A 549 25.59 -9.42 23.22
C ALA A 549 24.90 -10.77 22.95
N THR A 550 23.90 -10.80 22.07
CA THR A 550 23.11 -12.02 21.77
C THR A 550 23.92 -13.06 21.01
N PHE A 551 24.72 -12.64 20.02
CA PHE A 551 25.42 -13.56 19.11
C PHE A 551 26.91 -13.72 19.42
N GLN A 552 27.41 -13.16 20.54
CA GLN A 552 28.83 -13.20 20.94
C GLN A 552 29.75 -12.88 19.75
N SER A 553 29.50 -11.72 19.15
CA SER A 553 30.09 -11.30 17.87
C SER A 553 30.53 -9.84 17.96
N GLN A 554 31.61 -9.47 17.26
CA GLN A 554 31.87 -8.06 16.98
C GLN A 554 30.92 -7.63 15.86
N VAL A 555 30.24 -6.49 16.04
CA VAL A 555 29.16 -6.03 15.16
C VAL A 555 29.41 -4.60 14.75
N ALA A 556 29.26 -4.30 13.47
CA ALA A 556 29.23 -2.95 12.93
C ALA A 556 28.02 -2.76 12.02
N VAL A 557 27.44 -1.57 12.00
CA VAL A 557 26.38 -1.18 11.06
C VAL A 557 26.93 -0.13 10.11
N LEU A 558 26.78 -0.39 8.82
CA LEU A 558 27.19 0.48 7.72
C LEU A 558 25.95 1.14 7.15
N LEU A 559 25.92 2.48 7.14
CA LEU A 559 24.86 3.25 6.52
C LEU A 559 25.34 3.84 5.18
N PRO A 560 24.46 3.93 4.16
CA PRO A 560 24.77 4.60 2.90
C PRO A 560 24.78 6.12 3.08
N ASP A 561 25.56 6.82 2.26
CA ASP A 561 25.40 8.26 2.07
C ASP A 561 24.36 8.61 1.01
N GLU A 562 24.20 9.92 0.74
CA GLU A 562 23.26 10.43 -0.28
C GLU A 562 23.51 9.84 -1.68
N GLY A 563 24.74 9.40 -1.98
CA GLY A 563 25.11 8.73 -3.22
C GLY A 563 24.96 7.20 -3.17
N GLY A 564 24.39 6.63 -2.10
CA GLY A 564 24.18 5.20 -1.94
C GLY A 564 25.44 4.40 -1.55
N ARG A 565 26.54 5.07 -1.20
CA ARG A 565 27.81 4.40 -0.85
C ARG A 565 27.90 4.18 0.66
N LEU A 566 28.16 2.94 1.08
CA LEU A 566 28.35 2.61 2.48
C LEU A 566 29.62 3.28 3.05
N ARG A 567 29.49 3.98 4.18
CA ARG A 567 30.61 4.57 4.90
C ARG A 567 31.07 3.68 6.05
N ALA A 568 32.38 3.56 6.23
CA ALA A 568 32.96 2.86 7.38
C ALA A 568 32.78 3.68 8.67
N PRO A 569 32.28 3.09 9.77
CA PRO A 569 32.28 3.74 11.07
C PRO A 569 33.71 3.89 11.61
N PRO A 570 33.97 4.85 12.50
CA PRO A 570 35.30 5.09 13.07
C PRO A 570 35.82 3.93 13.93
N GLN A 571 34.94 3.04 14.41
CA GLN A 571 35.29 1.79 15.08
C GLN A 571 34.85 0.63 14.19
N MET A 572 35.71 0.22 13.26
CA MET A 572 35.48 -0.92 12.38
C MET A 572 36.28 -2.14 12.87
N PRO A 573 35.69 -3.35 12.91
CA PRO A 573 36.47 -4.56 13.17
C PRO A 573 37.56 -4.73 12.10
N GLU A 574 38.78 -5.11 12.52
CA GLU A 574 39.79 -5.55 11.56
C GLU A 574 39.22 -6.70 10.70
N GLU A 575 39.52 -6.68 9.40
CA GLU A 575 39.06 -7.65 8.37
C GLU A 575 37.63 -7.47 7.81
N VAL A 576 37.00 -6.29 7.95
CA VAL A 576 35.78 -5.96 7.19
C VAL A 576 36.10 -5.49 5.76
N ASP A 577 35.46 -6.12 4.79
CA ASP A 577 35.54 -5.78 3.36
C ASP A 577 34.34 -4.89 2.96
N LEU A 578 34.62 -3.62 2.68
CA LEU A 578 33.63 -2.65 2.21
C LEU A 578 33.03 -3.02 0.84
N GLY A 579 33.77 -3.74 -0.02
CA GLY A 579 33.27 -4.23 -1.29
C GLY A 579 32.22 -5.32 -1.11
N ALA A 580 32.46 -6.28 -0.20
CA ALA A 580 31.47 -7.29 0.18
C ALA A 580 30.23 -6.67 0.84
N ALA A 581 30.41 -5.63 1.66
CA ALA A 581 29.31 -4.88 2.25
C ALA A 581 28.48 -4.13 1.18
N GLN A 582 29.12 -3.39 0.27
CA GLN A 582 28.42 -2.68 -0.79
C GLN A 582 27.67 -3.64 -1.71
N TRP A 583 28.26 -4.78 -2.07
CA TRP A 583 27.57 -5.83 -2.84
C TRP A 583 26.32 -6.35 -2.12
N SER A 584 26.41 -6.55 -0.79
CA SER A 584 25.28 -6.98 0.04
C SER A 584 24.14 -5.94 0.07
N PHE A 585 24.49 -4.65 0.11
CA PHE A 585 23.55 -3.53 -0.01
C PHE A 585 22.88 -3.48 -1.39
N ASP A 586 23.67 -3.43 -2.47
CA ASP A 586 23.20 -3.27 -3.86
C ASP A 586 22.33 -4.45 -4.32
N ARG A 587 22.67 -5.68 -3.91
CA ARG A 587 21.91 -6.89 -4.26
C ARG A 587 20.84 -7.27 -3.24
N ALA A 588 20.72 -6.51 -2.15
CA ALA A 588 19.87 -6.82 -1.00
C ALA A 588 20.02 -8.27 -0.50
N ALA A 589 21.22 -8.87 -0.61
CA ALA A 589 21.49 -10.28 -0.36
C ALA A 589 22.59 -10.46 0.71
N PRO A 590 22.55 -11.54 1.52
CA PRO A 590 23.63 -11.83 2.45
C PRO A 590 24.92 -12.21 1.70
N ALA A 591 26.08 -11.97 2.33
CA ALA A 591 27.38 -12.31 1.78
C ALA A 591 28.39 -12.69 2.88
N GLY A 592 29.52 -13.25 2.48
CA GLY A 592 30.62 -13.60 3.38
C GLY A 592 30.45 -14.95 4.07
N LEU A 593 30.86 -15.02 5.33
CA LEU A 593 30.96 -16.25 6.12
C LEU A 593 29.67 -17.08 6.13
N ASP A 594 29.78 -18.37 5.83
CA ASP A 594 28.66 -19.33 5.76
C ASP A 594 27.50 -18.87 4.82
N THR A 595 27.85 -18.26 3.69
CA THR A 595 26.95 -17.97 2.56
C THR A 595 27.57 -18.42 1.23
N ASP A 596 26.75 -18.59 0.18
CA ASP A 596 27.21 -18.97 -1.16
C ASP A 596 27.91 -17.83 -1.94
N THR A 597 27.88 -16.61 -1.38
CA THR A 597 28.25 -15.35 -2.03
C THR A 597 29.41 -14.68 -1.29
N LEU A 598 30.57 -14.57 -1.95
CA LEU A 598 31.81 -14.03 -1.33
C LEU A 598 32.28 -14.81 -0.07
N ALA A 599 32.06 -16.14 -0.07
CA ALA A 599 32.30 -17.06 1.04
C ALA A 599 33.72 -17.03 1.67
N GLY A 600 34.71 -16.43 0.98
CA GLY A 600 36.07 -16.26 1.50
C GLY A 600 36.21 -15.21 2.62
N SER A 601 35.21 -14.36 2.84
CA SER A 601 35.28 -13.35 3.91
C SER A 601 35.15 -13.97 5.30
N LYS A 602 35.89 -13.41 6.28
CA LYS A 602 35.83 -13.83 7.69
C LYS A 602 34.59 -13.30 8.43
N CYS A 603 33.94 -12.28 7.87
CA CYS A 603 32.74 -11.65 8.41
C CYS A 603 31.50 -12.09 7.61
N LEU A 604 30.34 -12.06 8.27
CA LEU A 604 29.02 -12.21 7.66
C LEU A 604 28.42 -10.82 7.43
N TYR A 605 27.94 -10.55 6.21
CA TYR A 605 27.29 -9.30 5.83
C TYR A 605 25.81 -9.57 5.61
N LEU A 606 24.95 -8.82 6.31
CA LEU A 606 23.50 -8.93 6.19
C LEU A 606 22.88 -7.58 5.80
N PRO A 607 22.05 -7.54 4.75
CA PRO A 607 21.34 -6.31 4.37
C PRO A 607 20.26 -5.99 5.39
N LEU A 608 20.20 -4.74 5.83
CA LEU A 608 19.13 -4.20 6.67
C LEU A 608 17.94 -3.86 5.75
N ARG A 609 17.20 -4.90 5.37
CA ARG A 609 16.03 -4.82 4.49
C ARG A 609 14.88 -4.12 5.22
N ALA A 610 14.30 -3.12 4.57
CA ALA A 610 13.05 -2.48 4.96
C ALA A 610 12.04 -2.56 3.79
N PRO A 611 10.73 -2.32 4.02
CA PRO A 611 9.70 -2.44 3.00
C PRO A 611 9.97 -1.72 1.67
N MET A 612 10.56 -0.51 1.68
CA MET A 612 10.83 0.23 0.44
C MET A 612 12.25 0.06 -0.11
N ARG A 613 13.28 0.03 0.75
CA ARG A 613 14.67 -0.22 0.32
C ARG A 613 15.56 -0.78 1.42
N VAL A 614 16.73 -1.30 1.04
CA VAL A 614 17.79 -1.59 2.01
C VAL A 614 18.29 -0.27 2.61
N ARG A 615 18.40 -0.20 3.93
CA ARG A 615 18.80 1.02 4.67
C ARG A 615 20.24 1.01 5.17
N GLY A 616 20.91 -0.12 5.05
CA GLY A 616 22.31 -0.31 5.44
C GLY A 616 22.70 -1.79 5.42
N VAL A 617 23.88 -2.10 5.93
CA VAL A 617 24.38 -3.47 6.08
C VAL A 617 24.93 -3.64 7.48
N ILE A 618 24.52 -4.70 8.17
CA ILE A 618 25.12 -5.11 9.44
C ILE A 618 26.17 -6.18 9.17
N VAL A 619 27.36 -5.99 9.75
CA VAL A 619 28.53 -6.85 9.60
C VAL A 619 28.77 -7.54 10.92
N LEU A 620 28.89 -8.87 10.90
CA LEU A 620 29.12 -9.69 12.08
C LEU A 620 30.41 -10.50 11.93
N LYS A 621 31.32 -10.35 12.90
CA LYS A 621 32.51 -11.19 13.08
C LYS A 621 32.29 -12.08 14.31
N PRO A 622 31.86 -13.35 14.14
CA PRO A 622 31.52 -14.21 15.26
C PRO A 622 32.75 -14.72 16.01
N THR A 623 32.71 -14.72 17.34
CA THR A 623 33.73 -15.40 18.16
C THR A 623 33.62 -16.92 18.01
N SER A 624 32.43 -17.46 17.77
CA SER A 624 32.18 -18.90 17.56
C SER A 624 31.35 -19.19 16.32
N ARG A 625 31.99 -19.69 15.25
CA ARG A 625 31.29 -20.06 13.98
C ARG A 625 30.15 -21.07 14.18
N ARG A 626 30.22 -21.93 15.20
CA ARG A 626 29.16 -22.90 15.51
C ARG A 626 27.81 -22.24 15.82
N LEU A 627 27.80 -21.06 16.44
CA LEU A 627 26.55 -20.38 16.83
C LEU A 627 25.74 -19.89 15.63
N LEU A 628 26.39 -19.31 14.61
CA LEU A 628 25.71 -18.84 13.39
C LEU A 628 25.16 -19.99 12.52
N ARG A 629 25.68 -21.21 12.71
CA ARG A 629 25.20 -22.42 12.03
C ARG A 629 23.97 -23.03 12.69
N ILE A 630 23.60 -22.61 13.91
CA ILE A 630 22.35 -23.03 14.57
C ILE A 630 21.19 -22.30 13.89
N PRO A 631 20.24 -23.00 13.24
CA PRO A 631 19.20 -22.34 12.45
C PRO A 631 18.27 -21.45 13.26
N GLU A 632 17.99 -21.81 14.52
CA GLU A 632 17.18 -21.02 15.44
C GLU A 632 17.86 -19.67 15.76
N MET A 633 19.20 -19.67 15.91
CA MET A 633 19.99 -18.44 16.06
C MET A 633 20.00 -17.63 14.77
N ARG A 634 20.10 -18.29 13.60
CA ARG A 634 20.08 -17.59 12.32
C ARG A 634 18.73 -16.91 12.05
N GLN A 635 17.61 -17.59 12.33
CA GLN A 635 16.27 -17.00 12.23
C GLN A 635 16.10 -15.80 13.16
N GLN A 636 16.63 -15.86 14.39
CA GLN A 636 16.66 -14.70 15.28
C GLN A 636 17.48 -13.57 14.69
N LEU A 637 18.69 -13.84 14.18
CA LEU A 637 19.53 -12.82 13.54
C LEU A 637 18.83 -12.13 12.36
N ASP A 638 18.18 -12.90 11.48
CA ASP A 638 17.41 -12.37 10.35
C ASP A 638 16.17 -11.56 10.83
N THR A 639 15.63 -11.84 12.02
CA THR A 639 14.58 -11.04 12.67
C THR A 639 15.13 -9.72 13.20
N PHE A 640 16.29 -9.74 13.86
CA PHE A 640 16.99 -8.54 14.33
C PHE A 640 17.32 -7.61 13.16
N THR A 641 17.89 -8.12 12.07
CA THR A 641 18.26 -7.28 10.90
C THR A 641 17.03 -6.63 10.24
N SER A 642 15.90 -7.35 10.18
CA SER A 642 14.63 -6.83 9.67
C SER A 642 14.06 -5.71 10.56
N LEU A 643 14.06 -5.88 11.88
CA LEU A 643 13.62 -4.85 12.83
C LEU A 643 14.49 -3.59 12.74
N ILE A 644 15.81 -3.74 12.67
CA ILE A 644 16.75 -2.61 12.52
C ILE A 644 16.49 -1.89 11.19
N GLY A 645 16.30 -2.63 10.08
CA GLY A 645 15.98 -2.04 8.77
C GLY A 645 14.70 -1.19 8.79
N ILE A 646 13.62 -1.72 9.37
CA ILE A 646 12.34 -1.01 9.54
C ILE A 646 12.53 0.26 10.39
N SER A 647 13.26 0.19 11.50
CA SER A 647 13.50 1.35 12.37
C SER A 647 14.32 2.45 11.71
N LEU A 648 15.35 2.11 10.92
CA LEU A 648 16.12 3.06 10.13
C LEU A 648 15.29 3.70 9.01
N GLU A 649 14.44 2.92 8.33
CA GLU A 649 13.52 3.43 7.31
C GLU A 649 12.52 4.43 7.91
N ARG A 650 11.98 4.12 9.08
CA ARG A 650 11.04 4.99 9.80
C ARG A 650 11.68 6.34 10.19
N VAL A 651 12.88 6.35 10.77
CA VAL A 651 13.55 7.61 11.14
C VAL A 651 13.81 8.47 9.91
N HIS A 652 14.30 7.87 8.83
CA HIS A 652 14.46 8.59 7.56
C HIS A 652 13.15 9.23 7.04
N TYR A 653 12.01 8.53 7.14
CA TYR A 653 10.73 9.15 6.75
C TYR A 653 10.28 10.27 7.69
N VAL A 654 10.62 10.21 8.99
CA VAL A 654 10.39 11.31 9.93
C VAL A 654 11.26 12.53 9.57
N GLU A 655 12.52 12.33 9.20
CA GLU A 655 13.42 13.39 8.72
C GLU A 655 12.91 14.04 7.44
N VAL A 656 12.54 13.24 6.43
CA VAL A 656 11.97 13.73 5.16
C VAL A 656 10.67 14.50 5.39
N ALA A 657 9.76 13.99 6.23
CA ALA A 657 8.51 14.67 6.56
C ALA A 657 8.76 16.01 7.30
N ARG A 658 9.71 16.06 8.22
CA ARG A 658 10.10 17.28 8.94
C ARG A 658 10.69 18.33 7.99
N GLY A 659 11.56 17.90 7.07
CA GLY A 659 12.11 18.76 6.02
C GLY A 659 11.02 19.34 5.10
N ALA A 660 10.11 18.49 4.61
CA ALA A 660 8.99 18.91 3.76
C ALA A 660 8.04 19.88 4.47
N ALA A 661 7.68 19.61 5.74
CA ALA A 661 6.85 20.51 6.54
C ALA A 661 7.49 21.89 6.70
N THR A 662 8.79 21.93 6.99
CA THR A 662 9.55 23.19 7.17
C THR A 662 9.60 24.00 5.87
N ALA A 663 9.76 23.34 4.71
CA ALA A 663 9.74 23.98 3.41
C ALA A 663 8.35 24.57 3.06
N ILE A 664 7.28 23.79 3.29
CA ILE A 664 5.89 24.24 3.08
C ILE A 664 5.55 25.44 3.97
N GLU A 665 5.96 25.42 5.24
CA GLU A 665 5.71 26.50 6.18
C GLU A 665 6.49 27.78 5.80
N THR A 666 7.73 27.64 5.33
CA THR A 666 8.54 28.74 4.81
C THR A 666 7.88 29.42 3.60
N GLU A 667 7.43 28.65 2.61
CA GLU A 667 6.73 29.20 1.43
C GLU A 667 5.35 29.79 1.78
N ARG A 668 4.62 29.19 2.74
CA ARG A 668 3.35 29.74 3.23
C ARG A 668 3.55 31.08 3.94
N LEU A 669 4.56 31.21 4.79
CA LEU A 669 4.93 32.46 5.45
C LEU A 669 5.30 33.53 4.42
N ARG A 670 6.17 33.21 3.46
CA ARG A 670 6.59 34.11 2.38
C ARG A 670 5.40 34.69 1.61
N ASN A 671 4.48 33.83 1.16
CA ASN A 671 3.30 34.25 0.40
C ASN A 671 2.31 35.08 1.24
N THR A 672 2.14 34.73 2.53
CA THR A 672 1.27 35.49 3.45
C THR A 672 1.79 36.91 3.68
N VAL A 673 3.10 37.05 3.93
CA VAL A 673 3.76 38.35 4.13
C VAL A 673 3.65 39.24 2.89
N LEU A 674 3.92 38.69 1.70
CA LEU A 674 3.80 39.42 0.44
C LEU A 674 2.36 39.87 0.13
N SER A 675 1.36 39.04 0.46
CA SER A 675 -0.04 39.41 0.27
C SER A 675 -0.50 40.52 1.23
N SER A 676 -0.12 40.45 2.52
CA SER A 676 -0.47 41.47 3.51
C SER A 676 0.13 42.83 3.16
N LEU A 677 1.45 42.88 2.91
CA LEU A 677 2.15 44.10 2.52
C LEU A 677 1.54 44.74 1.26
N SER A 678 1.03 43.93 0.33
CA SER A 678 0.38 44.43 -0.88
C SER A 678 -0.91 45.20 -0.62
N HIS A 679 -1.69 44.82 0.39
CA HIS A 679 -2.93 45.48 0.76
C HIS A 679 -2.66 46.72 1.63
N ASP A 680 -1.79 46.56 2.63
CA ASP A 680 -1.52 47.55 3.66
C ASP A 680 -0.76 48.77 3.12
N LEU A 681 0.01 48.61 2.03
CA LEU A 681 0.69 49.71 1.35
C LEU A 681 -0.16 50.38 0.25
N ARG A 682 -1.10 49.67 -0.38
CA ARG A 682 -1.98 50.24 -1.41
C ARG A 682 -2.98 51.25 -0.81
N THR A 683 -3.57 50.91 0.33
CA THR A 683 -4.59 51.72 1.01
C THR A 683 -4.13 53.15 1.35
N PRO A 684 -2.98 53.39 2.03
CA PRO A 684 -2.51 54.74 2.33
C PRO A 684 -2.09 55.52 1.07
N VAL A 685 -1.58 54.86 0.03
CA VAL A 685 -1.23 55.54 -1.22
C VAL A 685 -2.48 56.00 -1.98
N ALA A 686 -3.54 55.18 -2.03
CA ALA A 686 -4.82 55.58 -2.60
C ALA A 686 -5.42 56.79 -1.85
N ALA A 687 -5.31 56.82 -0.51
CA ALA A 687 -5.73 57.97 0.30
C ALA A 687 -4.90 59.23 0.01
N LEU A 688 -3.57 59.11 -0.15
CA LEU A 688 -2.70 60.23 -0.53
C LEU A 688 -3.05 60.81 -1.91
N ILE A 689 -3.32 59.96 -2.90
CA ILE A 689 -3.75 60.39 -4.23
C ILE A 689 -5.11 61.12 -4.13
N GLY A 690 -6.09 60.52 -3.44
CA GLY A 690 -7.41 61.12 -3.25
C GLY A 690 -7.38 62.47 -2.52
N LEU A 691 -6.54 62.62 -1.50
CA LEU A 691 -6.34 63.90 -0.79
C LEU A 691 -5.65 64.95 -1.67
N ALA A 692 -4.66 64.55 -2.46
CA ALA A 692 -3.95 65.46 -3.37
C ALA A 692 -4.84 65.94 -4.53
N ASP A 693 -5.64 65.05 -5.13
CA ASP A 693 -6.61 65.42 -6.16
C ASP A 693 -7.79 66.23 -5.56
N SER A 694 -8.19 65.97 -4.30
CA SER A 694 -9.21 66.78 -3.59
C SER A 694 -8.74 68.22 -3.34
N LEU A 695 -7.46 68.44 -3.01
CA LEU A 695 -6.86 69.78 -2.89
C LEU A 695 -6.93 70.54 -4.22
N LEU A 696 -6.73 69.86 -5.35
CA LEU A 696 -6.80 70.46 -6.69
C LEU A 696 -8.24 70.82 -7.12
N LEU A 697 -9.25 70.23 -6.49
CA LEU A 697 -10.68 70.46 -6.76
C LEU A 697 -11.34 71.38 -5.71
N GLN A 698 -10.58 71.90 -4.76
CA GLN A 698 -11.11 72.68 -3.63
C GLN A 698 -11.66 74.05 -4.06
N THR A 699 -12.74 74.50 -3.41
CA THR A 699 -13.36 75.81 -3.63
C THR A 699 -13.38 76.61 -2.31
N PRO A 700 -12.98 77.91 -2.28
CA PRO A 700 -12.39 78.69 -3.38
C PRO A 700 -11.06 78.11 -3.86
N ALA A 701 -10.71 78.38 -5.11
CA ALA A 701 -9.53 77.83 -5.76
C ALA A 701 -8.23 78.21 -5.04
N LEU A 702 -7.28 77.29 -5.02
CA LEU A 702 -5.93 77.49 -4.48
C LEU A 702 -5.20 78.64 -5.19
N THR A 703 -4.29 79.31 -4.48
CA THR A 703 -3.37 80.27 -5.12
C THR A 703 -2.47 79.57 -6.15
N PRO A 704 -1.85 80.29 -7.11
CA PRO A 704 -1.01 79.66 -8.14
C PRO A 704 0.12 78.78 -7.58
N SER A 705 0.81 79.26 -6.54
CA SER A 705 1.89 78.52 -5.85
C SER A 705 1.37 77.29 -5.08
N GLN A 706 0.20 77.39 -4.43
CA GLN A 706 -0.44 76.24 -3.78
C GLN A 706 -0.92 75.21 -4.81
N THR A 707 -1.40 75.65 -5.97
CA THR A 707 -1.84 74.77 -7.07
C THR A 707 -0.65 73.99 -7.64
N GLU A 708 0.49 74.66 -7.84
CA GLU A 708 1.75 74.01 -8.26
C GLU A 708 2.22 72.99 -7.22
N THR A 709 2.19 73.34 -5.94
CA THR A 709 2.52 72.44 -4.82
C THR A 709 1.60 71.22 -4.76
N ALA A 710 0.29 71.41 -4.91
CA ALA A 710 -0.69 70.33 -4.92
C ALA A 710 -0.55 69.41 -6.15
N ARG A 711 -0.23 69.95 -7.33
CA ARG A 711 0.11 69.14 -8.52
C ARG A 711 1.36 68.31 -8.29
N GLY A 712 2.41 68.90 -7.71
CA GLY A 712 3.64 68.19 -7.34
C GLY A 712 3.39 67.04 -6.36
N LEU A 713 2.56 67.27 -5.33
CA LEU A 713 2.13 66.22 -4.39
C LEU A 713 1.37 65.09 -5.09
N ALA A 714 0.38 65.41 -5.93
CA ALA A 714 -0.41 64.42 -6.65
C ALA A 714 0.46 63.59 -7.62
N GLU A 715 1.41 64.23 -8.31
CA GLU A 715 2.35 63.55 -9.21
C GLU A 715 3.31 62.63 -8.45
N GLN A 716 3.88 63.05 -7.31
CA GLN A 716 4.72 62.17 -6.49
C GLN A 716 3.91 61.03 -5.85
N ALA A 717 2.67 61.27 -5.40
CA ALA A 717 1.81 60.22 -4.86
C ALA A 717 1.50 59.13 -5.91
N ARG A 718 1.11 59.53 -7.13
CA ARG A 718 0.91 58.60 -8.27
C ARG A 718 2.20 57.92 -8.71
N ARG A 719 3.37 58.55 -8.52
CA ARG A 719 4.68 57.93 -8.78
C ARG A 719 5.05 56.88 -7.74
N ILE A 720 4.77 57.13 -6.45
CA ILE A 720 4.95 56.16 -5.36
C ILE A 720 4.01 54.97 -5.56
N GLY A 721 2.75 55.20 -5.95
CA GLY A 721 1.80 54.12 -6.27
C GLY A 721 2.31 53.18 -7.37
N ARG A 722 2.71 53.73 -8.52
CA ARG A 722 3.29 52.93 -9.62
C ARG A 722 4.57 52.19 -9.23
N MET A 723 5.44 52.79 -8.41
CA MET A 723 6.64 52.13 -7.89
C MET A 723 6.28 50.93 -6.99
N LEU A 724 5.33 51.13 -6.08
CA LEU A 724 4.85 50.11 -5.14
C LEU A 724 4.19 48.95 -5.88
N GLU A 725 3.32 49.24 -6.84
CA GLU A 725 2.64 48.22 -7.67
C GLU A 725 3.66 47.38 -8.43
N ASN A 726 4.61 48.00 -9.13
CA ASN A 726 5.65 47.28 -9.87
C ASN A 726 6.52 46.38 -8.96
N LEU A 727 6.84 46.83 -7.74
CA LEU A 727 7.63 46.05 -6.78
C LEU A 727 6.85 44.85 -6.25
N LEU A 728 5.59 45.05 -5.85
CA LEU A 728 4.71 43.98 -5.37
C LEU A 728 4.39 42.95 -6.46
N GLU A 729 4.23 43.40 -7.71
CA GLU A 729 3.97 42.54 -8.86
C GLU A 729 5.20 41.71 -9.23
N MET A 730 6.39 42.32 -9.23
CA MET A 730 7.66 41.60 -9.36
C MET A 730 7.84 40.56 -8.23
N ALA A 731 7.51 40.92 -6.98
CA ALA A 731 7.59 39.99 -5.85
C ALA A 731 6.63 38.79 -5.97
N ARG A 732 5.43 39.00 -6.52
CA ARG A 732 4.46 37.93 -6.81
C ARG A 732 4.91 37.00 -7.93
N LEU A 733 5.43 37.57 -9.03
CA LEU A 733 5.97 36.80 -10.16
C LEU A 733 7.18 35.94 -9.71
N ASN A 734 8.11 36.52 -8.95
CA ASN A 734 9.28 35.81 -8.40
C ASN A 734 8.93 34.77 -7.32
N ALA A 735 7.72 34.81 -6.73
CA ALA A 735 7.23 33.79 -5.80
C ALA A 735 6.49 32.64 -6.50
N GLY A 736 6.35 32.67 -7.84
CA GLY A 736 5.59 31.66 -8.59
C GLY A 736 4.07 31.67 -8.30
N ALA A 737 3.58 32.67 -7.56
CA ALA A 737 2.19 32.74 -7.09
C ALA A 737 1.21 33.22 -8.17
N THR A 738 1.71 33.75 -9.30
CA THR A 738 0.90 34.32 -10.38
C THR A 738 0.49 33.25 -11.38
N ARG A 739 -0.78 32.81 -11.34
CA ARG A 739 -1.37 32.01 -12.44
C ARG A 739 -1.65 32.91 -13.63
N LEU A 740 -1.00 32.64 -14.77
CA LEU A 740 -1.27 33.31 -16.04
C LEU A 740 -2.64 32.91 -16.59
N ASN A 741 -3.43 33.88 -17.05
CA ASN A 741 -4.70 33.67 -17.77
C ASN A 741 -4.40 33.58 -19.27
N LEU A 742 -3.72 32.51 -19.67
CA LEU A 742 -3.35 32.23 -21.06
C LEU A 742 -4.60 32.08 -21.93
N ARG A 743 -4.68 32.88 -23.00
CA ARG A 743 -5.75 32.86 -24.01
C ARG A 743 -5.18 33.11 -25.40
N TRP A 744 -5.89 32.66 -26.42
CA TRP A 744 -5.61 33.02 -27.81
C TRP A 744 -6.00 34.47 -28.05
N ASN A 745 -5.02 35.36 -28.17
CA ASN A 745 -5.21 36.79 -28.39
C ASN A 745 -4.58 37.22 -29.73
N ALA A 746 -5.12 38.29 -30.31
CA ALA A 746 -4.51 38.98 -31.43
C ALA A 746 -3.41 39.92 -30.91
N LEU A 747 -2.20 39.79 -31.45
CA LEU A 747 -1.07 40.64 -31.07
C LEU A 747 -1.33 42.13 -31.36
N GLU A 748 -2.00 42.39 -32.49
CA GLU A 748 -2.43 43.71 -32.96
C GLU A 748 -3.28 44.45 -31.92
N GLU A 749 -4.26 43.77 -31.31
CA GLU A 749 -5.14 44.32 -30.28
C GLU A 749 -4.36 44.68 -29.00
N THR A 750 -3.40 43.82 -28.62
CA THR A 750 -2.57 44.04 -27.42
C THR A 750 -1.59 45.21 -27.62
N ILE A 751 -0.96 45.30 -28.80
CA ILE A 751 -0.09 46.42 -29.16
C ILE A 751 -0.90 47.72 -29.30
N GLY A 752 -2.08 47.65 -29.94
CA GLY A 752 -2.99 48.80 -30.10
C GLY A 752 -3.44 49.38 -28.76
N THR A 753 -3.77 48.53 -27.79
CA THR A 753 -4.14 48.94 -26.43
C THR A 753 -2.98 49.62 -25.70
N ALA A 754 -1.77 49.07 -25.80
CA ALA A 754 -0.55 49.66 -25.23
C ALA A 754 -0.16 51.00 -25.89
N LEU A 755 -0.43 51.17 -27.19
CA LEU A 755 -0.23 52.45 -27.90
C LEU A 755 -1.26 53.50 -27.49
N ALA A 756 -2.53 53.12 -27.35
CA ALA A 756 -3.61 54.01 -26.93
C ALA A 756 -3.39 54.57 -25.52
N SER A 757 -2.91 53.75 -24.57
CA SER A 757 -2.62 54.20 -23.20
C SER A 757 -1.42 55.14 -23.07
N LEU A 758 -0.58 55.25 -24.12
CA LEU A 758 0.62 56.08 -24.17
C LEU A 758 0.56 57.21 -25.21
N GLN A 759 -0.63 57.51 -25.75
CA GLN A 759 -0.81 58.48 -26.85
C GLN A 759 -0.14 59.85 -26.58
N ASP A 760 -0.30 60.42 -25.39
CA ASP A 760 0.30 61.72 -25.02
C ASP A 760 1.83 61.67 -24.91
N ALA A 761 2.40 60.56 -24.43
CA ALA A 761 3.84 60.37 -24.31
C ALA A 761 4.50 60.15 -25.69
N LEU A 762 3.80 59.44 -26.58
CA LEU A 762 4.24 59.12 -27.92
C LEU A 762 3.96 60.24 -28.94
N ALA A 763 3.13 61.25 -28.60
CA ALA A 763 2.76 62.35 -29.50
C ALA A 763 3.93 63.16 -30.10
N ARG A 764 5.13 63.06 -29.52
CA ARG A 764 6.37 63.71 -30.02
C ARG A 764 7.25 62.79 -30.87
N HIS A 765 6.77 61.58 -31.18
CA HIS A 765 7.53 60.49 -31.79
C HIS A 765 6.78 59.93 -33.00
N SER A 766 7.51 59.40 -33.98
CA SER A 766 6.92 58.71 -35.13
C SER A 766 6.88 57.22 -34.85
N VAL A 767 5.71 56.68 -34.52
CA VAL A 767 5.53 55.24 -34.30
C VAL A 767 5.17 54.56 -35.62
N GLN A 768 5.91 53.50 -35.97
CA GLN A 768 5.62 52.62 -37.11
C GLN A 768 5.33 51.20 -36.61
N VAL A 769 4.23 50.61 -37.05
CA VAL A 769 3.81 49.25 -36.69
C VAL A 769 3.82 48.42 -37.96
N GLU A 770 4.69 47.41 -37.99
CA GLU A 770 4.97 46.55 -39.14
C GLU A 770 4.62 45.10 -38.72
N LEU A 771 3.35 44.74 -38.86
CA LEU A 771 2.79 43.42 -38.52
C LEU A 771 2.29 42.73 -39.82
N PRO A 772 2.66 41.47 -40.10
CA PRO A 772 2.09 40.70 -41.21
C PRO A 772 0.58 40.51 -41.09
N GLU A 773 -0.16 40.61 -42.21
CA GLU A 773 -1.62 40.42 -42.27
C GLU A 773 -2.06 38.97 -41.94
N ASP A 774 -1.13 38.01 -41.99
CA ASP A 774 -1.35 36.58 -41.72
C ASP A 774 -0.89 36.15 -40.31
N LEU A 775 -0.66 37.10 -39.38
CA LEU A 775 -0.17 36.79 -38.04
C LEU A 775 -1.20 35.98 -37.23
N PRO A 776 -0.89 34.74 -36.81
CA PRO A 776 -1.85 33.90 -36.10
C PRO A 776 -2.10 34.40 -34.67
N LEU A 777 -3.25 34.02 -34.10
CA LEU A 777 -3.52 34.16 -32.67
C LEU A 777 -2.44 33.43 -31.86
N VAL A 778 -2.00 34.03 -30.74
CA VAL A 778 -0.98 33.44 -29.86
C VAL A 778 -1.50 33.32 -28.43
N GLU A 779 -1.12 32.24 -27.75
CA GLU A 779 -1.51 31.92 -26.38
C GLU A 779 -0.65 32.69 -25.34
N TYR A 780 -1.17 33.78 -24.78
CA TYR A 780 -0.52 34.56 -23.71
C TYR A 780 -1.54 35.27 -22.79
N ASP A 781 -1.08 35.89 -21.69
CA ASP A 781 -1.91 36.74 -20.83
C ASP A 781 -1.88 38.18 -21.35
N ALA A 782 -2.98 38.64 -21.96
CA ALA A 782 -3.05 39.92 -22.64
C ALA A 782 -2.76 41.13 -21.72
N LEU A 783 -3.25 41.12 -20.48
CA LEU A 783 -3.09 42.24 -19.54
C LEU A 783 -1.63 42.37 -19.07
N LEU A 784 -0.94 41.25 -18.90
CA LEU A 784 0.48 41.25 -18.54
C LEU A 784 1.35 41.62 -19.76
N MET A 785 1.01 41.16 -20.96
CA MET A 785 1.76 41.53 -22.17
C MET A 785 1.52 42.98 -22.62
N GLU A 786 0.31 43.53 -22.47
CA GLU A 786 0.04 44.97 -22.63
C GLU A 786 1.00 45.80 -21.78
N ARG A 787 1.19 45.42 -20.50
CA ARG A 787 2.17 46.05 -19.60
C ARG A 787 3.62 45.86 -20.04
N VAL A 788 4.00 44.75 -20.67
CA VAL A 788 5.35 44.61 -21.27
C VAL A 788 5.52 45.65 -22.38
N PHE A 789 4.57 45.73 -23.32
CA PHE A 789 4.64 46.70 -24.41
C PHE A 789 4.62 48.14 -23.92
N ALA A 790 3.74 48.47 -22.97
CA ALA A 790 3.69 49.81 -22.35
C ALA A 790 5.01 50.18 -21.66
N ASN A 791 5.64 49.27 -20.91
CA ASN A 791 6.95 49.54 -20.30
C ASN A 791 8.05 49.76 -21.36
N LEU A 792 8.06 49.01 -22.46
CA LEU A 792 9.04 49.19 -23.54
C LEU A 792 8.81 50.49 -24.32
N LEU A 793 7.56 50.84 -24.59
CA LEU A 793 7.17 52.06 -25.32
C LEU A 793 7.36 53.33 -24.48
N GLU A 794 7.03 53.31 -23.18
CA GLU A 794 7.36 54.42 -22.26
C GLU A 794 8.88 54.60 -22.17
N ASN A 795 9.64 53.51 -22.14
CA ASN A 795 11.10 53.56 -22.13
C ASN A 795 11.64 54.19 -23.42
N ALA A 796 11.19 53.74 -24.59
CA ALA A 796 11.56 54.34 -25.87
C ALA A 796 11.28 55.86 -25.87
N ALA A 797 10.02 56.27 -25.65
CA ALA A 797 9.58 57.68 -25.69
C ALA A 797 10.35 58.63 -24.73
N LYS A 798 10.93 58.09 -23.65
CA LYS A 798 11.59 58.84 -22.58
C LYS A 798 13.09 58.99 -22.77
N TYR A 799 13.72 58.01 -23.42
CA TYR A 799 15.16 58.00 -23.64
C TYR A 799 15.55 58.47 -25.04
N THR A 800 14.63 58.49 -26.00
CA THR A 800 14.81 59.08 -27.34
C THR A 800 14.48 60.58 -27.39
N PRO A 801 15.11 61.37 -28.30
CA PRO A 801 14.75 62.77 -28.51
C PRO A 801 13.44 62.94 -29.31
N ALA A 802 12.78 64.09 -29.20
CA ALA A 802 11.57 64.36 -29.99
C ALA A 802 11.85 64.33 -31.51
N GLY A 803 10.91 63.79 -32.30
CA GLY A 803 11.07 63.55 -33.73
C GLY A 803 11.77 62.22 -34.08
N SER A 804 12.21 61.45 -33.09
CA SER A 804 12.70 60.08 -33.28
C SER A 804 11.58 59.11 -33.71
N ARG A 805 12.00 57.97 -34.25
CA ARG A 805 11.15 56.90 -34.76
C ARG A 805 11.22 55.70 -33.83
N ILE A 806 10.06 55.15 -33.51
CA ILE A 806 9.89 53.90 -32.78
C ILE A 806 9.22 52.92 -33.74
N ARG A 807 9.81 51.75 -33.97
CA ARG A 807 9.24 50.70 -34.82
C ARG A 807 8.90 49.47 -33.99
N ILE A 808 7.73 48.91 -34.24
CA ILE A 808 7.27 47.62 -33.70
C ILE A 808 7.16 46.64 -34.86
N GLU A 809 7.92 45.55 -34.83
CA GLU A 809 7.90 44.46 -35.82
C GLU A 809 7.47 43.15 -35.15
N ALA A 810 6.77 42.27 -35.84
CA ALA A 810 6.51 40.90 -35.37
C ALA A 810 6.75 39.84 -36.47
N ASP A 811 7.26 38.69 -36.06
CA ASP A 811 7.53 37.52 -36.90
C ASP A 811 7.02 36.25 -36.20
N ALA A 812 6.28 35.40 -36.91
CA ALA A 812 5.51 34.30 -36.35
C ALA A 812 6.03 32.94 -36.88
N GLN A 813 7.08 32.43 -36.23
CA GLN A 813 7.74 31.17 -36.56
C GLN A 813 6.97 29.95 -35.99
N PRO A 814 7.18 28.72 -36.51
CA PRO A 814 6.38 27.54 -36.16
C PRO A 814 6.12 27.36 -34.65
N GLU A 815 7.18 27.46 -33.85
CA GLU A 815 7.16 27.24 -32.39
C GLU A 815 7.31 28.54 -31.57
N GLN A 816 7.50 29.71 -32.19
CA GLN A 816 7.84 30.95 -31.49
C GLN A 816 7.26 32.20 -32.16
N LEU A 817 6.73 33.12 -31.36
CA LEU A 817 6.45 34.49 -31.76
C LEU A 817 7.65 35.37 -31.37
N ILE A 818 8.18 36.14 -32.32
CA ILE A 818 9.24 37.13 -32.08
C ILE A 818 8.64 38.53 -32.28
N VAL A 819 8.74 39.39 -31.27
CA VAL A 819 8.33 40.80 -31.35
C VAL A 819 9.54 41.68 -31.08
N ARG A 820 9.77 42.70 -31.92
CA ARG A 820 10.86 43.67 -31.78
C ARG A 820 10.27 45.06 -31.57
N VAL A 821 10.72 45.75 -30.52
CA VAL A 821 10.45 47.17 -30.28
C VAL A 821 11.78 47.91 -30.40
N CYS A 822 12.02 48.57 -31.53
CA CYS A 822 13.25 49.29 -31.81
C CYS A 822 13.03 50.81 -31.82
N ASP A 823 14.02 51.58 -31.37
CA ASP A 823 14.10 53.03 -31.50
C ASP A 823 15.35 53.47 -32.27
N ASN A 824 15.38 54.74 -32.72
CA ASN A 824 16.57 55.37 -33.30
C ASN A 824 17.22 56.44 -32.40
N GLY A 825 17.18 56.22 -31.08
CA GLY A 825 17.73 57.10 -30.06
C GLY A 825 19.24 56.94 -29.84
N PRO A 826 19.75 57.33 -28.65
CA PRO A 826 21.18 57.22 -28.31
C PRO A 826 21.67 55.78 -28.11
N GLY A 827 20.77 54.80 -28.04
CA GLY A 827 21.09 53.38 -27.88
C GLY A 827 21.49 52.98 -26.45
N LEU A 828 21.99 51.74 -26.34
CA LEU A 828 22.41 51.12 -25.08
C LEU A 828 23.93 51.30 -24.87
N PRO A 829 24.41 51.50 -23.63
CA PRO A 829 25.85 51.49 -23.35
C PRO A 829 26.45 50.11 -23.62
N ALA A 830 27.50 50.06 -24.45
CA ALA A 830 28.16 48.82 -24.85
C ALA A 830 28.65 48.00 -23.63
N GLY A 831 28.29 46.71 -23.60
CA GLY A 831 28.64 45.79 -22.51
C GLY A 831 27.72 45.87 -21.28
N ARG A 832 26.62 46.64 -21.31
CA ARG A 832 25.61 46.71 -20.24
C ARG A 832 24.21 46.31 -20.69
N GLU A 833 24.08 45.67 -21.85
CA GLU A 833 22.81 45.29 -22.50
C GLU A 833 21.96 44.33 -21.66
N GLN A 834 22.58 43.52 -20.79
CA GLN A 834 21.86 42.66 -19.84
C GLN A 834 21.56 43.35 -18.50
N LEU A 835 22.35 44.36 -18.11
CA LEU A 835 22.23 45.05 -16.82
C LEU A 835 21.00 45.97 -16.77
N VAL A 836 20.51 46.47 -17.91
CA VAL A 836 19.30 47.31 -17.97
C VAL A 836 18.02 46.59 -17.49
N PHE A 837 18.06 45.26 -17.35
CA PHE A 837 16.97 44.46 -16.80
C PHE A 837 17.11 44.15 -15.30
N GLU A 838 18.19 44.58 -14.65
CA GLU A 838 18.34 44.44 -13.20
C GLU A 838 17.52 45.51 -12.45
N PRO A 839 16.81 45.15 -11.37
CA PRO A 839 15.94 46.08 -10.67
C PRO A 839 16.73 47.25 -10.08
N PHE A 840 16.18 48.45 -10.25
CA PHE A 840 16.75 49.75 -9.86
C PHE A 840 17.96 50.24 -10.69
N GLU A 841 18.41 49.49 -11.69
CA GLU A 841 19.51 49.93 -12.56
C GLU A 841 19.06 51.08 -13.50
N ARG A 842 19.98 52.03 -13.75
CA ARG A 842 19.77 53.16 -14.67
C ARG A 842 21.01 53.32 -15.55
N GLY A 843 20.82 53.44 -16.87
CA GLY A 843 21.93 53.49 -17.85
C GLY A 843 22.96 54.58 -17.58
N ASN A 844 22.52 55.78 -17.21
CA ASN A 844 23.35 56.89 -16.71
C ASN A 844 22.80 57.40 -15.38
N ARG A 845 23.67 57.62 -14.37
CA ARG A 845 23.28 58.16 -13.05
C ARG A 845 23.03 59.67 -13.05
N GLU A 846 23.61 60.41 -13.99
CA GLU A 846 23.58 61.88 -14.05
C GLU A 846 22.43 62.45 -14.89
N ASP A 847 21.69 61.60 -15.63
CA ASP A 847 20.48 62.03 -16.35
C ASP A 847 19.36 62.42 -15.38
N ALA A 848 18.93 63.69 -15.42
CA ALA A 848 17.85 64.25 -14.61
C ALA A 848 16.43 63.71 -14.96
N ARG A 849 16.32 62.65 -15.78
CA ARG A 849 15.07 62.12 -16.32
C ARG A 849 14.36 61.11 -15.37
N PRO A 850 13.13 61.38 -14.88
CA PRO A 850 12.01 60.45 -14.62
C PRO A 850 12.18 58.99 -14.11
N GLY A 851 13.33 58.56 -13.59
CA GLY A 851 13.62 57.14 -13.38
C GLY A 851 13.04 56.49 -12.10
N VAL A 852 12.96 55.15 -12.14
CA VAL A 852 13.06 54.26 -10.95
C VAL A 852 13.87 52.99 -11.29
N GLY A 853 13.84 52.50 -12.54
CA GLY A 853 14.61 51.31 -12.96
C GLY A 853 13.90 49.97 -12.71
N LEU A 854 12.57 49.95 -12.57
CA LEU A 854 11.79 48.71 -12.35
C LEU A 854 11.05 48.20 -13.59
N GLY A 855 10.76 49.05 -14.58
CA GLY A 855 9.91 48.69 -15.73
C GLY A 855 10.48 47.58 -16.61
N LEU A 856 11.77 47.66 -16.96
CA LEU A 856 12.46 46.62 -17.74
C LEU A 856 12.63 45.32 -16.95
N ALA A 857 12.89 45.40 -15.64
CA ALA A 857 12.97 44.23 -14.76
C ALA A 857 11.62 43.50 -14.66
N LEU A 858 10.52 44.26 -14.53
CA LEU A 858 9.15 43.73 -14.55
C LEU A 858 8.81 43.13 -15.92
N ALA A 859 9.17 43.80 -17.02
CA ALA A 859 8.98 43.27 -18.38
C ALA A 859 9.73 41.93 -18.58
N ARG A 860 10.98 41.81 -18.11
CA ARG A 860 11.73 40.55 -18.12
C ARG A 860 11.03 39.47 -17.30
N ALA A 861 10.57 39.79 -16.10
CA ALA A 861 9.87 38.84 -15.22
C ALA A 861 8.55 38.34 -15.82
N ILE A 862 7.75 39.21 -16.45
CA ILE A 862 6.51 38.82 -17.14
C ILE A 862 6.80 37.91 -18.34
N VAL A 863 7.77 38.26 -19.17
CA VAL A 863 8.14 37.43 -20.35
C VAL A 863 8.69 36.07 -19.91
N GLN A 864 9.52 36.03 -18.85
CA GLN A 864 10.01 34.77 -18.27
C GLN A 864 8.89 33.91 -17.68
N ALA A 865 7.87 34.52 -17.05
CA ALA A 865 6.69 33.78 -16.56
C ALA A 865 5.92 33.11 -17.71
N HIS A 866 5.90 33.71 -18.90
CA HIS A 866 5.35 33.12 -20.13
C HIS A 866 6.29 32.10 -20.81
N HIS A 867 7.36 31.66 -20.14
CA HIS A 867 8.44 30.83 -20.71
C HIS A 867 9.13 31.45 -21.93
N GLY A 868 9.06 32.77 -22.08
CA GLY A 868 9.72 33.54 -23.12
C GLY A 868 11.09 34.10 -22.71
N LEU A 869 11.72 34.80 -23.66
CA LEU A 869 12.98 35.51 -23.48
C LEU A 869 12.82 36.98 -23.88
N LEU A 870 13.38 37.89 -23.09
CA LEU A 870 13.50 39.32 -23.43
C LEU A 870 14.98 39.69 -23.49
N VAL A 871 15.44 40.19 -24.63
CA VAL A 871 16.83 40.60 -24.89
C VAL A 871 16.86 42.07 -25.33
N ALA A 872 17.89 42.81 -24.96
CA ALA A 872 18.17 44.14 -25.48
C ALA A 872 19.41 44.08 -26.39
N GLU A 873 19.30 44.65 -27.58
CA GLU A 873 20.29 44.58 -28.66
C GLU A 873 20.42 45.98 -29.31
N PRO A 874 21.59 46.36 -29.86
CA PRO A 874 21.72 47.62 -30.59
C PRO A 874 20.92 47.59 -31.90
N ALA A 875 20.19 48.66 -32.22
CA ALA A 875 19.40 48.74 -33.45
C ALA A 875 20.29 48.99 -34.69
N ALA A 876 19.96 48.35 -35.81
CA ALA A 876 20.77 48.39 -37.04
C ALA A 876 20.89 49.78 -37.69
N GLY A 877 20.04 50.74 -37.31
CA GLY A 877 20.09 52.15 -37.73
C GLY A 877 20.69 53.11 -36.69
N GLY A 878 21.28 52.59 -35.61
CA GLY A 878 21.52 53.35 -34.37
C GLY A 878 20.27 53.34 -33.48
N GLY A 879 20.44 53.42 -32.17
CA GLY A 879 19.37 53.27 -31.16
C GLY A 879 19.35 51.90 -30.48
N ALA A 880 18.31 51.64 -29.70
CA ALA A 880 18.13 50.37 -28.98
C ALA A 880 17.02 49.52 -29.62
N CYS A 881 17.10 48.20 -29.48
CA CYS A 881 15.99 47.31 -29.80
C CYS A 881 15.79 46.23 -28.74
N PHE A 882 14.53 46.06 -28.34
CA PHE A 882 14.10 45.05 -27.37
C PHE A 882 13.39 43.92 -28.11
N ARG A 883 13.96 42.72 -28.04
CA ARG A 883 13.46 41.51 -28.71
C ARG A 883 12.81 40.60 -27.67
N ILE A 884 11.50 40.42 -27.81
CA ILE A 884 10.69 39.44 -27.07
C ILE A 884 10.58 38.18 -27.92
N THR A 885 10.83 37.02 -27.33
CA THR A 885 10.50 35.70 -27.90
C THR A 885 9.49 35.03 -26.96
N LEU A 886 8.33 34.63 -27.47
CA LEU A 886 7.32 33.86 -26.74
C LEU A 886 7.12 32.48 -27.40
N PRO A 887 6.89 31.41 -26.64
CA PRO A 887 6.52 30.11 -27.22
C PRO A 887 5.16 30.21 -27.92
N ARG A 888 5.07 29.66 -29.13
CA ARG A 888 3.84 29.60 -29.94
C ARG A 888 3.37 28.16 -30.05
N ARG A 889 2.06 27.96 -29.89
CA ARG A 889 1.36 26.70 -30.22
C ARG A 889 0.51 26.92 -31.47
N GLU A 890 0.13 25.83 -32.14
CA GLU A 890 -0.77 25.90 -33.28
C GLU A 890 -2.18 26.33 -32.80
N PRO A 891 -2.75 27.42 -33.35
CA PRO A 891 -4.07 27.90 -32.92
C PRO A 891 -5.17 26.90 -33.29
N PRO A 892 -6.25 26.80 -32.50
CA PRO A 892 -7.36 25.92 -32.83
C PRO A 892 -7.98 26.34 -34.17
N GLN A 893 -8.10 25.40 -35.10
CA GLN A 893 -8.73 25.65 -36.39
C GLN A 893 -10.16 26.12 -36.17
N MET A 894 -10.46 27.35 -36.63
CA MET A 894 -11.85 27.82 -36.66
C MET A 894 -12.66 26.92 -37.59
N PRO A 895 -13.91 26.56 -37.25
CA PRO A 895 -14.77 25.82 -38.15
C PRO A 895 -14.91 26.62 -39.45
N GLN A 896 -14.49 26.05 -40.57
CA GLN A 896 -14.77 26.65 -41.87
C GLN A 896 -16.29 26.66 -42.04
N GLU A 897 -16.87 27.85 -42.22
CA GLU A 897 -18.25 27.95 -42.70
C GLU A 897 -18.34 27.18 -44.02
N ALA A 898 -19.21 26.18 -44.06
CA ALA A 898 -19.33 25.29 -45.22
C ALA A 898 -19.62 26.12 -46.47
N SER A 899 -18.84 25.91 -47.53
CA SER A 899 -19.06 26.61 -48.79
C SER A 899 -20.48 26.32 -49.28
N PRO A 900 -21.21 27.31 -49.85
CA PRO A 900 -22.54 27.05 -50.41
C PRO A 900 -22.53 25.98 -51.52
N ALA A 901 -21.37 25.65 -52.08
CA ALA A 901 -21.19 24.50 -52.97
C ALA A 901 -21.37 23.13 -52.28
N ASP A 902 -20.90 22.98 -51.03
CA ASP A 902 -20.98 21.71 -50.29
C ASP A 902 -22.41 21.40 -49.84
N VAL A 903 -23.19 22.45 -49.55
CA VAL A 903 -24.64 22.33 -49.24
C VAL A 903 -25.42 21.87 -50.47
N ALA A 904 -25.06 22.32 -51.67
CA ALA A 904 -25.69 21.90 -52.92
C ALA A 904 -25.40 20.42 -53.26
N ALA A 905 -24.19 19.94 -52.98
CA ALA A 905 -23.82 18.54 -53.19
C ALA A 905 -24.59 17.58 -52.25
N ALA A 906 -24.83 17.98 -51.00
CA ALA A 906 -25.62 17.20 -50.04
C ALA A 906 -27.10 17.06 -50.47
N GLY A 907 -27.69 18.09 -51.08
CA GLY A 907 -29.09 18.08 -51.52
C GLY A 907 -29.38 17.04 -52.62
N HIS A 908 -28.48 16.85 -53.58
CA HIS A 908 -28.68 15.90 -54.69
C HIS A 908 -28.51 14.42 -54.29
N ALA A 909 -27.93 14.12 -53.12
CA ALA A 909 -27.83 12.75 -52.62
C ALA A 909 -29.13 12.25 -51.95
N ALA A 910 -30.01 13.15 -51.52
CA ALA A 910 -31.21 12.82 -50.76
C ALA A 910 -32.42 12.40 -51.62
N GLU A 911 -32.43 12.67 -52.93
CA GLU A 911 -33.53 12.30 -53.84
C GLU A 911 -33.35 10.93 -54.54
N ARG A 912 -32.39 10.09 -54.09
CA ARG A 912 -32.13 8.75 -54.65
C ARG A 912 -31.90 7.64 -53.62
N GLN A 913 -32.60 7.68 -52.49
CA GLN A 913 -32.79 6.54 -51.58
C GLN A 913 -34.25 6.39 -51.17
#